data_AF-A0A7G2CS06-F1
#
_entry.id   AF-A0A7G2CS06-F1
#
_cell.length_a   1.000
_cell.length_b   1.000
_cell.length_c   1.000
_cell.angle_alpha   90.00
_cell.angle_beta   90.00
_cell.angle_gamma   90.00
#
_symmetry.space_group_name_H-M   'P 1'
#
loop_
_entity.id
_entity.type
_entity.pdbx_description
1 polymer ?
#
loop_
_entity_poly.entity_id
_entity_poly.type
_entity_poly.pdbx_seq_one_letter_code
_entity_poly.pdbx_strand_id
1 'polypeptide(L)'
;MHKPTRPASAAEPAVKERNVNISKAPGKARSASANPTNRNMAQVAVSETRYLEEQLKDLLQRQGEVDRQHQRELLTFRHTMRSLYDENAVLRNITNAAQRRLRLGGETDPDLPSSITEAELEHLNMRINLATRKCNRLIHEINLLKDGGEVQEALHVSRRSLAVEEREIGANRPLFLRIQRLENRLDEVLKKQNTVRVVTRGYETHYQDLKQDSKHYDVRMQTLEKELADRHRDYLQLLTLYRNLEDDMKAALKEEEEFGEQFHRNRRSKEKALQEKKASVEAALLDTAHLERKAAELEHVLLEEMQLLESAEMTQETLERRLLGDTTAEVAEDAHTAEEEEKLAAFDAAFQSMLGRSGCHDVDELVGVYRRERQQLEELRAQVEDARRERQEAAEALKRTKAEVQTAKVCGPTDTSTSPVLEEELRSFLQEEKANYAKARERREESQRELQKIVFAVNQLIQKVAYYRPDVALRPAQTPQDTDFPLTVAVLTQKLLALADDTTHGGVPQTSASQSAQIVLPAHNVRVRLPAKEPKAGGKVAAIGSSAAAGILRRRATSYVSDTNDYLDAPRAGSVESSEDTTSEEEENSEGEGPAETMKGTLPPSKARKGKKTVVTSVPAEFVEEPLTREDVKRMSAAVESREKKRIQREKERLRRAGQQ
;
A
#
# COMPACT_ATOMS: atom_id res chain seq x y z
N MET A 1 5.49 -47.52 20.81
CA MET A 1 5.26 -47.70 22.26
C MET A 1 5.71 -46.46 23.02
N HIS A 2 5.10 -46.20 24.17
CA HIS A 2 5.29 -45.06 25.10
C HIS A 2 4.58 -43.73 24.77
N LYS A 3 3.32 -43.68 25.24
CA LYS A 3 2.61 -42.47 25.66
C LYS A 3 3.16 -42.00 27.02
N PRO A 4 3.19 -40.69 27.33
CA PRO A 4 3.17 -40.22 28.70
C PRO A 4 1.74 -39.90 29.16
N THR A 5 1.47 -40.37 30.37
CA THR A 5 0.25 -40.25 31.16
C THR A 5 0.09 -38.85 31.73
N ARG A 6 -1.14 -38.33 31.71
CA ARG A 6 -1.56 -37.07 32.35
C ARG A 6 -2.34 -37.44 33.61
N PRO A 7 -2.01 -36.91 34.81
CA PRO A 7 -2.82 -37.17 35.99
C PRO A 7 -4.06 -36.28 36.04
N ALA A 8 -5.13 -36.89 36.56
CA ALA A 8 -6.45 -36.31 36.75
C ALA A 8 -6.56 -35.53 38.07
N SER A 9 -7.63 -34.74 38.15
CA SER A 9 -8.41 -34.39 39.35
C SER A 9 -7.88 -33.28 40.26
N ALA A 10 -8.50 -32.10 40.15
CA ALA A 10 -9.06 -31.41 41.31
C ALA A 10 -10.35 -30.69 40.88
N ALA A 11 -11.45 -31.05 41.54
CA ALA A 11 -12.79 -30.53 41.32
C ALA A 11 -12.95 -29.12 41.90
N GLU A 12 -13.53 -28.21 41.13
CA GLU A 12 -14.06 -26.93 41.62
C GLU A 12 -15.57 -27.06 41.89
N PRO A 13 -16.09 -26.48 42.98
CA PRO A 13 -17.51 -26.50 43.28
C PRO A 13 -18.29 -25.46 42.47
N ALA A 14 -19.38 -25.93 41.85
CA ALA A 14 -20.38 -25.12 41.16
C ALA A 14 -21.00 -24.06 42.08
N VAL A 15 -20.81 -22.79 41.72
CA VAL A 15 -21.55 -21.66 42.27
C VAL A 15 -22.91 -21.59 41.55
N LYS A 16 -23.98 -21.87 42.30
CA LYS A 16 -25.36 -21.71 41.87
C LYS A 16 -25.67 -20.22 41.66
N GLU A 17 -25.83 -19.81 40.40
CA GLU A 17 -26.43 -18.54 40.04
C GLU A 17 -27.93 -18.55 40.43
N ARG A 18 -28.29 -17.70 41.39
CA ARG A 18 -29.69 -17.39 41.72
C ARG A 18 -30.27 -16.52 40.60
N ASN A 19 -30.90 -17.17 39.64
CA ASN A 19 -31.82 -16.55 38.70
C ASN A 19 -33.05 -16.02 39.45
N VAL A 20 -33.12 -14.69 39.63
CA VAL A 20 -34.32 -14.02 40.13
C VAL A 20 -35.24 -13.76 38.93
N ASN A 21 -36.17 -14.69 38.73
CA ASN A 21 -37.31 -14.53 37.84
C ASN A 21 -38.25 -13.44 38.37
N ILE A 22 -38.28 -12.28 37.72
CA ILE A 22 -39.32 -11.27 37.93
C ILE A 22 -40.49 -11.62 37.01
N SER A 23 -41.49 -12.28 37.58
CA SER A 23 -42.80 -12.48 36.96
C SER A 23 -43.57 -11.16 36.88
N LYS A 24 -43.93 -10.74 35.66
CA LYS A 24 -44.95 -9.73 35.40
C LYS A 24 -46.32 -10.30 35.75
N ALA A 25 -47.01 -9.68 36.69
CA ALA A 25 -48.45 -9.83 36.89
C ALA A 25 -49.11 -8.43 36.83
N PRO A 26 -50.25 -8.27 36.12
CA PRO A 26 -50.95 -6.99 36.06
C PRO A 26 -51.96 -6.89 37.21
N GLY A 27 -51.67 -6.01 38.17
CA GLY A 27 -52.53 -5.72 39.33
C GLY A 27 -53.29 -4.40 39.16
N LYS A 28 -54.61 -4.51 39.14
CA LYS A 28 -55.64 -3.47 39.06
C LYS A 28 -55.41 -2.26 39.97
N ALA A 29 -55.79 -1.09 39.42
CA ALA A 29 -55.99 0.17 40.11
C ALA A 29 -56.92 0.05 41.33
N ARG A 30 -56.47 0.59 42.46
CA ARG A 30 -57.34 1.15 43.50
C ARG A 30 -56.70 2.41 44.07
N SER A 31 -57.44 3.50 43.90
CA SER A 31 -57.30 4.77 44.60
C SER A 31 -57.46 4.57 46.12
N ALA A 32 -56.63 5.25 46.92
CA ALA A 32 -57.05 5.87 48.19
C ALA A 32 -55.88 6.55 48.92
N SER A 33 -56.20 7.74 49.45
CA SER A 33 -55.70 8.33 50.69
C SER A 33 -54.28 8.91 50.72
N ALA A 34 -54.22 10.22 50.51
CA ALA A 34 -53.08 11.07 50.84
C ALA A 34 -52.88 11.12 52.37
N ASN A 35 -51.79 10.52 52.86
CA ASN A 35 -51.32 10.70 54.23
C ASN A 35 -50.42 11.96 54.32
N PRO A 36 -50.74 12.96 55.16
CA PRO A 36 -49.94 14.17 55.32
C PRO A 36 -48.62 14.00 56.07
N THR A 37 -48.31 12.81 56.60
CA THR A 37 -47.05 12.51 57.31
C THR A 37 -45.82 12.39 56.39
N ASN A 38 -46.00 12.25 55.08
CA ASN A 38 -44.88 12.10 54.14
C ASN A 38 -44.21 13.43 53.76
N ARG A 39 -44.83 14.57 54.10
CA ARG A 39 -44.29 15.90 53.73
C ARG A 39 -43.13 16.34 54.63
N ASN A 40 -43.11 15.91 55.90
CA ASN A 40 -42.05 16.25 56.85
C ASN A 40 -40.80 15.38 56.65
N MET A 41 -40.95 14.09 56.31
CA MET A 41 -39.82 13.22 55.97
C MET A 41 -39.11 13.69 54.68
N ALA A 42 -39.87 14.21 53.71
CA ALA A 42 -39.29 14.79 52.51
C ALA A 42 -38.47 16.07 52.80
N GLN A 43 -38.90 16.90 53.76
CA GLN A 43 -38.13 18.08 54.15
C GLN A 43 -36.85 17.73 54.93
N VAL A 44 -36.92 16.73 55.82
CA VAL A 44 -35.73 16.25 56.55
C VAL A 44 -34.71 15.65 55.57
N ALA A 45 -35.17 14.83 54.61
CA ALA A 45 -34.30 14.27 53.58
C ALA A 45 -33.62 15.37 52.74
N VAL A 46 -34.34 16.45 52.39
CA VAL A 46 -33.75 17.58 51.64
C VAL A 46 -32.72 18.35 52.47
N SER A 47 -32.92 18.50 53.79
CA SER A 47 -31.91 19.12 54.66
C SER A 47 -30.67 18.25 54.85
N GLU A 48 -30.85 16.92 54.96
CA GLU A 48 -29.74 15.98 55.07
C GLU A 48 -28.94 15.91 53.77
N THR A 49 -29.59 15.91 52.60
CA THR A 49 -28.87 15.95 51.32
C THR A 49 -28.08 17.24 51.17
N ARG A 50 -28.62 18.39 51.59
CA ARG A 50 -27.89 19.67 51.56
C ARG A 50 -26.69 19.66 52.49
N TYR A 51 -26.83 19.12 53.69
CA TYR A 51 -25.73 18.98 54.64
C TYR A 51 -24.62 18.06 54.11
N LEU A 52 -24.99 16.93 53.51
CA LEU A 52 -24.02 16.01 52.90
C LEU A 52 -23.33 16.64 51.67
N GLU A 53 -24.05 17.40 50.85
CA GLU A 53 -23.47 18.16 49.74
C GLU A 53 -22.46 19.22 50.24
N GLU A 54 -22.76 19.89 51.35
CA GLU A 54 -21.86 20.87 51.97
C GLU A 54 -20.62 20.19 52.57
N GLN A 55 -20.77 19.08 53.29
CA GLN A 55 -19.64 18.29 53.77
C GLN A 55 -18.75 17.77 52.62
N LEU A 56 -19.35 17.36 51.51
CA LEU A 56 -18.60 16.88 50.33
C LEU A 56 -17.84 18.02 49.66
N LYS A 57 -18.42 19.23 49.61
CA LYS A 57 -17.72 20.44 49.16
C LYS A 57 -16.53 20.80 50.08
N ASP A 58 -16.70 20.72 51.39
CA ASP A 58 -15.62 20.99 52.36
C ASP A 58 -14.48 19.97 52.25
N LEU A 59 -14.80 18.69 52.08
CA LEU A 59 -13.80 17.65 51.88
C LEU A 59 -13.04 17.84 50.55
N LEU A 60 -13.73 18.21 49.47
CA LEU A 60 -13.09 18.55 48.20
C LEU A 60 -12.19 19.79 48.31
N GLN A 61 -12.60 20.81 49.08
CA GLN A 61 -11.76 21.98 49.34
C GLN A 61 -10.49 21.63 50.12
N ARG A 62 -10.62 20.83 51.20
CA ARG A 62 -9.47 20.36 51.99
C ARG A 62 -8.52 19.51 51.16
N GLN A 63 -9.06 18.63 50.30
CA GLN A 63 -8.23 17.86 49.38
C GLN A 63 -7.48 18.78 48.40
N GLY A 64 -8.15 19.79 47.84
CA GLY A 64 -7.52 20.79 46.99
C GLY A 64 -6.44 21.63 47.69
N GLU A 65 -6.56 21.90 48.99
CA GLU A 65 -5.53 22.57 49.78
C GLU A 65 -4.29 21.70 50.01
N VAL A 66 -4.49 20.42 50.35
CA VAL A 66 -3.40 19.44 50.51
C VAL A 66 -2.66 19.26 49.18
N ASP A 67 -3.39 19.16 48.06
CA ASP A 67 -2.77 19.03 46.73
C ASP A 67 -1.95 20.28 46.38
N ARG A 68 -2.43 21.49 46.70
CA ARG A 68 -1.67 22.73 46.50
C ARG A 68 -0.43 22.80 47.40
N GLN A 69 -0.51 22.36 48.65
CA GLN A 69 0.65 22.29 49.55
C GLN A 69 1.71 21.32 49.02
N HIS A 70 1.28 20.11 48.61
CA HIS A 70 2.17 19.12 48.03
C HIS A 70 2.82 19.63 46.73
N GLN A 71 2.08 20.35 45.87
CA GLN A 71 2.63 20.98 44.67
C GLN A 71 3.66 22.07 45.01
N ARG A 72 3.42 22.89 46.04
CA ARG A 72 4.40 23.89 46.50
C ARG A 72 5.68 23.23 47.00
N GLU A 73 5.58 22.17 47.79
CA GLU A 73 6.73 21.39 48.25
C GLU A 73 7.49 20.75 47.09
N LEU A 74 6.80 20.18 46.10
CA LEU A 74 7.44 19.65 44.90
C LEU A 74 8.20 20.74 44.12
N LEU A 75 7.66 21.96 44.06
CA LEU A 75 8.34 23.09 43.42
C LEU A 75 9.57 23.54 44.21
N THR A 76 9.50 23.59 45.55
CA THR A 76 10.67 23.91 46.38
C THR A 76 11.75 22.84 46.24
N PHE A 77 11.40 21.55 46.26
CA PHE A 77 12.34 20.45 46.02
C PHE A 77 12.95 20.48 44.61
N ARG A 78 12.18 20.83 43.58
CA ARG A 78 12.73 21.02 42.23
C ARG A 78 13.69 22.20 42.17
N HIS A 79 13.40 23.28 42.87
CA HIS A 79 14.27 24.46 42.91
C HIS A 79 15.58 24.16 43.66
N THR A 80 15.51 23.48 44.81
CA THR A 80 16.72 23.05 45.55
C THR A 80 17.57 22.08 44.75
N MET A 81 16.95 21.11 44.05
CA MET A 81 17.67 20.19 43.16
C MET A 81 18.38 20.92 42.01
N ARG A 82 17.73 21.91 41.37
CA ARG A 82 18.38 22.74 40.33
C ARG A 82 19.57 23.51 40.89
N SER A 83 19.41 24.16 42.04
CA SER A 83 20.50 24.84 42.74
C SER A 83 21.68 23.90 43.00
N LEU A 84 21.42 22.67 43.47
CA LEU A 84 22.46 21.68 43.71
C LEU A 84 23.14 21.20 42.42
N TYR A 85 22.40 21.07 41.31
CA TYR A 85 22.99 20.75 40.02
C TYR A 85 23.89 21.87 39.49
N ASP A 86 23.46 23.13 39.63
CA ASP A 86 24.24 24.30 39.23
C ASP A 86 25.52 24.40 40.07
N GLU A 87 25.44 24.16 41.39
CA GLU A 87 26.60 24.07 42.26
C GLU A 87 27.55 22.93 41.88
N ASN A 88 27.01 21.76 41.52
CA ASN A 88 27.82 20.61 41.08
C ASN A 88 28.50 20.90 39.74
N ALA A 89 27.82 21.59 38.82
CA ALA A 89 28.39 22.03 37.55
C ALA A 89 29.55 23.02 37.77
N VAL A 90 29.38 23.99 38.67
CA VAL A 90 30.45 24.92 39.07
C VAL A 90 31.64 24.18 39.67
N LEU A 91 31.41 23.24 40.59
CA LEU A 91 32.48 22.44 41.18
C LEU A 91 33.22 21.61 40.14
N ARG A 92 32.50 20.97 39.20
CA ARG A 92 33.13 20.23 38.09
C ARG A 92 33.95 21.15 37.19
N ASN A 93 33.48 22.37 36.92
CA ASN A 93 34.24 23.34 36.14
C ASN A 93 35.53 23.75 36.86
N ILE A 94 35.48 23.97 38.17
CA ILE A 94 36.67 24.26 38.99
C ILE A 94 37.63 23.06 38.97
N THR A 95 37.14 21.84 39.20
CA THR A 95 37.97 20.63 39.18
C THR A 95 38.58 20.39 37.81
N ASN A 96 37.83 20.58 36.74
CA ASN A 96 38.32 20.45 35.37
C ASN A 96 39.34 21.55 35.03
N ALA A 97 39.14 22.78 35.50
CA ALA A 97 40.11 23.85 35.35
C ALA A 97 41.41 23.52 36.10
N ALA A 98 41.31 23.02 37.33
CA ALA A 98 42.45 22.56 38.11
C ALA A 98 43.17 21.38 37.44
N GLN A 99 42.44 20.40 36.90
CA GLN A 99 43.02 19.27 36.16
C GLN A 99 43.64 19.71 34.83
N ARG A 100 43.07 20.69 34.12
CA ARG A 100 43.69 21.27 32.93
C ARG A 100 45.01 21.96 33.27
N ARG A 101 45.08 22.69 34.38
CA ARG A 101 46.33 23.27 34.89
C ARG A 101 47.36 22.18 35.24
N LEU A 102 46.93 21.11 35.92
CA LEU A 102 47.80 19.97 36.25
C LEU A 102 48.35 19.27 34.99
N ARG A 103 47.53 19.17 33.93
CA ARG A 103 47.94 18.57 32.65
C ARG A 103 48.82 19.46 31.80
N LEU A 104 48.77 20.78 31.98
CA LEU A 104 49.55 21.77 31.23
C LEU A 104 50.81 22.25 31.97
N GLY A 105 50.96 21.91 33.26
CA GLY A 105 52.08 22.35 34.12
C GLY A 105 52.88 21.19 34.72
N GLY A 106 53.29 20.25 33.87
CA GLY A 106 54.13 19.10 34.24
C GLY A 106 55.62 19.26 33.93
N GLU A 107 56.08 20.45 33.51
CA GLU A 107 57.50 20.76 33.38
C GLU A 107 57.85 21.97 34.26
N THR A 108 58.87 21.74 35.06
CA THR A 108 59.37 22.53 36.19
C THR A 108 59.94 23.87 35.74
N ASP A 109 59.24 24.97 36.03
CA ASP A 109 59.85 26.29 36.23
C ASP A 109 59.55 26.75 37.68
N PRO A 110 60.56 26.84 38.57
CA PRO A 110 60.37 27.11 39.99
C PRO A 110 59.98 28.55 40.34
N ASP A 111 59.88 29.46 39.37
CA ASP A 111 59.68 30.91 39.61
C ASP A 111 58.39 31.50 39.04
N LEU A 112 57.45 30.70 38.51
CA LEU A 112 56.13 31.22 38.11
C LEU A 112 55.09 30.97 39.22
N PRO A 113 54.43 32.04 39.75
CA PRO A 113 53.48 31.90 40.84
C PRO A 113 52.27 31.08 40.34
N SER A 114 52.11 29.91 40.94
CA SER A 114 50.93 29.03 40.91
C SER A 114 49.74 29.68 41.62
N SER A 115 49.49 30.95 41.31
CA SER A 115 48.36 31.70 41.82
C SER A 115 47.09 31.12 41.21
N ILE A 116 46.29 30.52 42.09
CA ILE A 116 44.84 30.47 41.96
C ILE A 116 44.45 31.86 41.46
N THR A 117 43.84 31.95 40.27
CA THR A 117 43.45 33.26 39.70
C THR A 117 42.67 34.01 40.76
N GLU A 118 43.01 35.26 41.03
CA GLU A 118 42.43 36.08 42.11
C GLU A 118 40.89 35.96 42.16
N ALA A 119 40.23 35.88 41.00
CA ALA A 119 38.80 35.62 40.85
C ALA A 119 38.29 34.29 41.46
N GLU A 120 39.06 33.21 41.41
CA GLU A 120 38.73 31.92 42.03
C GLU A 120 38.89 31.98 43.56
N LEU A 121 39.91 32.70 44.04
CA LEU A 121 40.09 33.00 45.47
C LEU A 121 38.98 33.89 46.00
N GLU A 122 38.57 34.92 45.25
CA GLU A 122 37.43 35.77 45.56
C GLU A 122 36.12 34.98 45.61
N HIS A 123 35.89 34.08 44.65
CA HIS A 123 34.70 33.24 44.62
C HIS A 123 34.67 32.23 45.80
N LEU A 124 35.82 31.64 46.16
CA LEU A 124 35.94 30.80 47.35
C LEU A 124 35.72 31.61 48.64
N ASN A 125 36.31 32.80 48.75
CA ASN A 125 36.09 33.70 49.88
C ASN A 125 34.62 34.12 50.00
N MET A 126 33.93 34.39 48.88
CA MET A 126 32.50 34.68 48.89
C MET A 126 31.67 33.51 49.43
N ARG A 127 32.01 32.26 49.06
CA ARG A 127 31.36 31.05 49.59
C ARG A 127 31.65 30.83 51.06
N ILE A 128 32.89 31.04 51.51
CA ILE A 128 33.28 30.96 52.92
C ILE A 128 32.45 31.97 53.72
N ASN A 129 32.37 33.23 53.27
CA ASN A 129 31.60 34.27 53.95
C ASN A 129 30.10 33.96 54.04
N LEU A 130 29.51 33.37 52.99
CA LEU A 130 28.11 32.92 53.02
C LEU A 130 27.89 31.74 53.99
N ALA A 131 28.82 30.78 54.04
CA ALA A 131 28.78 29.68 54.99
C ALA A 131 28.91 30.17 56.43
N THR A 132 29.85 31.08 56.70
CA THR A 132 30.03 31.71 58.02
C THR A 132 28.78 32.46 58.46
N ARG A 133 28.11 33.21 57.56
CA ARG A 133 26.83 33.87 57.86
C ARG A 133 25.72 32.87 58.21
N LYS A 134 25.63 31.74 57.51
CA LYS A 134 24.65 30.67 57.82
C LYS A 134 24.95 30.02 59.17
N CYS A 135 26.21 29.68 59.44
CA CYS A 135 26.63 29.14 60.74
C CYS A 135 26.31 30.12 61.87
N ASN A 136 26.59 31.42 61.69
CA ASN A 136 26.30 32.44 62.72
C ASN A 136 24.78 32.58 62.97
N ARG A 137 23.94 32.47 61.93
CA ARG A 137 22.48 32.43 62.10
C ARG A 137 22.02 31.20 62.89
N LEU A 138 22.51 30.01 62.52
CA LEU A 138 22.17 28.77 63.22
C LEU A 138 22.67 28.77 64.67
N ILE A 139 23.87 29.30 64.93
CA ILE A 139 24.39 29.49 66.29
C ILE A 139 23.50 30.45 67.06
N HIS A 140 23.05 31.54 66.46
CA HIS A 140 22.11 32.46 67.08
C HIS A 140 20.76 31.79 67.37
N GLU A 141 20.22 30.97 66.46
CA GLU A 141 18.99 30.19 66.70
C GLU A 141 19.18 29.18 67.84
N ILE A 142 20.31 28.46 67.87
CA ILE A 142 20.66 27.54 68.95
C ILE A 142 20.80 28.28 70.27
N ASN A 143 21.42 29.46 70.28
CA ASN A 143 21.56 30.26 71.49
C ASN A 143 20.22 30.83 71.93
N LEU A 144 19.34 31.27 71.01
CA LEU A 144 17.97 31.67 71.33
C LEU A 144 17.17 30.53 71.99
N LEU A 145 17.36 29.29 71.50
CA LEU A 145 16.75 28.09 72.08
C LEU A 145 17.35 27.71 73.43
N LYS A 146 18.65 28.00 73.66
CA LYS A 146 19.33 27.78 74.94
C LYS A 146 18.98 28.85 75.98
N ASP A 147 18.84 30.10 75.55
CA ASP A 147 18.48 31.25 76.39
C ASP A 147 16.98 31.21 76.74
N GLY A 148 16.15 30.50 75.96
CA GLY A 148 14.82 30.01 76.37
C GLY A 148 14.86 28.91 77.46
N GLY A 149 16.00 28.72 78.13
CA GLY A 149 16.32 27.67 79.11
C GLY A 149 15.54 27.71 80.42
N GLU A 150 14.69 28.71 80.66
CA GLU A 150 13.71 28.68 81.77
C GLU A 150 12.71 27.52 81.62
N VAL A 151 12.52 26.99 80.40
CA VAL A 151 11.72 25.77 80.13
C VAL A 151 12.51 24.49 80.47
N GLN A 152 13.84 24.54 80.51
CA GLN A 152 14.70 23.38 80.75
C GLN A 152 14.85 23.06 82.25
N GLU A 153 14.75 24.05 83.14
CA GLU A 153 14.68 23.82 84.59
C GLU A 153 13.36 23.17 85.02
N ALA A 154 12.23 23.53 84.36
CA ALA A 154 10.96 22.83 84.52
C ALA A 154 11.06 21.34 84.10
N LEU A 155 11.84 21.02 83.05
CA LEU A 155 12.11 19.65 82.62
C LEU A 155 13.01 18.89 83.61
N HIS A 156 13.92 19.56 84.31
CA HIS A 156 14.77 18.94 85.33
C HIS A 156 14.02 18.60 86.62
N VAL A 157 13.05 19.43 87.03
CA VAL A 157 12.12 19.12 88.13
C VAL A 157 11.19 17.97 87.72
N SER A 158 10.70 17.95 86.47
CA SER A 158 9.94 16.83 85.91
C SER A 158 10.76 15.52 85.81
N ARG A 159 12.09 15.61 85.69
CA ARG A 159 12.99 14.44 85.71
C ARG A 159 13.15 13.81 87.08
N ARG A 160 13.01 14.59 88.17
CA ARG A 160 13.04 14.07 89.54
C ARG A 160 11.72 13.43 89.97
N SER A 161 10.58 13.86 89.42
CA SER A 161 9.29 13.16 89.60
C SER A 161 9.22 11.83 88.83
N LEU A 162 9.88 11.73 87.66
CA LEU A 162 9.99 10.47 86.90
C LEU A 162 10.81 9.37 87.62
N ALA A 163 11.77 9.76 88.48
CA ALA A 163 12.55 8.81 89.29
C ALA A 163 11.73 8.16 90.43
N VAL A 164 10.57 8.72 90.78
CA VAL A 164 9.62 8.11 91.73
C VAL A 164 8.73 7.07 91.01
N GLU A 165 8.36 7.31 89.74
CA GLU A 165 7.65 6.32 88.92
C GLU A 165 8.49 5.06 88.60
N GLU A 166 9.81 5.18 88.49
CA GLU A 166 10.71 4.03 88.27
C GLU A 166 10.67 2.98 89.41
N ARG A 167 10.31 3.37 90.64
CA ARG A 167 10.10 2.43 91.75
C ARG A 167 8.72 1.76 91.74
N GLU A 168 7.69 2.41 91.22
CA GLU A 168 6.35 1.82 91.02
C GLU A 168 6.29 0.91 89.78
N ILE A 169 7.16 1.14 88.78
CA ILE A 169 7.35 0.26 87.61
C ILE A 169 7.85 -1.14 88.03
N GLY A 170 8.49 -1.30 89.19
CA GLY A 170 8.93 -2.59 89.71
C GLY A 170 7.78 -3.57 89.98
N ALA A 171 6.65 -3.08 90.53
CA ALA A 171 5.46 -3.91 90.82
C ALA A 171 4.63 -4.20 89.55
N ASN A 172 4.63 -3.27 88.58
CA ASN A 172 3.91 -3.39 87.31
C ASN A 172 4.75 -3.97 86.16
N ARG A 173 6.01 -4.38 86.42
CA ARG A 173 6.92 -4.97 85.44
C ARG A 173 6.32 -6.11 84.60
N PRO A 174 5.56 -7.08 85.15
CA PRO A 174 4.93 -8.13 84.33
C PRO A 174 3.85 -7.59 83.39
N LEU A 175 3.09 -6.56 83.80
CA LEU A 175 2.11 -5.89 82.94
C LEU A 175 2.81 -5.13 81.82
N PHE A 176 3.89 -4.40 82.12
CA PHE A 176 4.70 -3.71 81.12
C PHE A 176 5.28 -4.68 80.08
N LEU A 177 5.88 -5.80 80.51
CA LEU A 177 6.38 -6.82 79.59
C LEU A 177 5.27 -7.43 78.73
N ARG A 178 4.06 -7.57 79.28
CA ARG A 178 2.90 -8.03 78.51
C ARG A 178 2.46 -6.99 77.48
N ILE A 179 2.39 -5.71 77.83
CA ILE A 179 2.09 -4.61 76.90
C ILE A 179 3.13 -4.59 75.78
N GLN A 180 4.42 -4.62 76.11
CA GLN A 180 5.51 -4.65 75.13
C GLN A 180 5.42 -5.86 74.18
N ARG A 181 5.05 -7.05 74.68
CA ARG A 181 4.82 -8.23 73.81
C ARG A 181 3.63 -8.03 72.88
N LEU A 182 2.55 -7.40 73.35
CA LEU A 182 1.38 -7.10 72.54
C LEU A 182 1.68 -6.03 71.49
N GLU A 183 2.45 -5.00 71.83
CA GLU A 183 2.94 -3.97 70.90
C GLU A 183 3.84 -4.58 69.83
N ASN A 184 4.84 -5.38 70.21
CA ASN A 184 5.69 -6.08 69.25
C ASN A 184 4.87 -6.98 68.31
N ARG A 185 3.86 -7.68 68.84
CA ARG A 185 2.97 -8.52 68.03
C ARG A 185 2.08 -7.68 67.10
N LEU A 186 1.61 -6.52 67.55
CA LEU A 186 0.85 -5.59 66.72
C LEU A 186 1.72 -5.05 65.58
N ASP A 187 2.95 -4.64 65.86
CA ASP A 187 3.92 -4.18 64.85
C ASP A 187 4.22 -5.27 63.82
N GLU A 188 4.38 -6.53 64.24
CA GLU A 188 4.53 -7.65 63.33
C GLU A 188 3.30 -7.83 62.42
N VAL A 189 2.09 -7.72 62.97
CA VAL A 189 0.85 -7.81 62.20
C VAL A 189 0.73 -6.65 61.21
N LEU A 190 1.08 -5.43 61.61
CA LEU A 190 1.07 -4.25 60.74
C LEU A 190 2.12 -4.36 59.61
N LYS A 191 3.31 -4.87 59.91
CA LYS A 191 4.33 -5.18 58.88
C LYS A 191 3.80 -6.22 57.89
N LYS A 192 3.19 -7.31 58.35
CA LYS A 192 2.56 -8.33 57.50
C LYS A 192 1.39 -7.77 56.68
N GLN A 193 0.57 -6.89 57.26
CA GLN A 193 -0.51 -6.22 56.54
C GLN A 193 0.05 -5.33 55.42
N ASN A 194 1.13 -4.60 55.67
CA ASN A 194 1.77 -3.77 54.67
C ASN A 194 2.42 -4.61 53.55
N THR A 195 3.05 -5.75 53.86
CA THR A 195 3.58 -6.64 52.83
C THR A 195 2.46 -7.22 51.97
N VAL A 196 1.35 -7.67 52.56
CA VAL A 196 0.16 -8.14 51.83
C VAL A 196 -0.38 -7.03 50.93
N ARG A 197 -0.50 -5.79 51.40
CA ARG A 197 -0.97 -4.65 50.59
C ARG A 197 -0.06 -4.39 49.38
N VAL A 198 1.27 -4.45 49.56
CA VAL A 198 2.22 -4.28 48.45
C VAL A 198 2.08 -5.41 47.43
N VAL A 199 1.94 -6.66 47.89
CA VAL A 199 1.74 -7.83 47.04
C VAL A 199 0.41 -7.74 46.27
N THR A 200 -0.70 -7.37 46.93
CA THR A 200 -2.01 -7.17 46.29
C THR A 200 -1.94 -6.12 45.19
N ARG A 201 -1.31 -4.97 45.45
CA ARG A 201 -1.08 -3.94 44.42
C ARG A 201 -0.24 -4.46 43.24
N GLY A 202 0.77 -5.29 43.52
CA GLY A 202 1.56 -5.95 42.48
C GLY A 202 0.70 -6.85 41.58
N TYR A 203 -0.16 -7.68 42.17
CA TYR A 203 -1.09 -8.51 41.40
C TYR A 203 -2.13 -7.70 40.63
N GLU A 204 -2.63 -6.60 41.19
CA GLU A 204 -3.53 -5.68 40.48
C GLU A 204 -2.87 -5.08 39.24
N THR A 205 -1.60 -4.67 39.34
CA THR A 205 -0.83 -4.19 38.18
C THR A 205 -0.64 -5.28 37.13
N HIS A 206 -0.23 -6.49 37.52
CA HIS A 206 -0.08 -7.60 36.58
C HIS A 206 -1.40 -8.00 35.90
N TYR A 207 -2.52 -7.94 36.62
CA TYR A 207 -3.83 -8.18 36.04
C TYR A 207 -4.21 -7.11 35.01
N GLN A 208 -3.90 -5.84 35.28
CA GLN A 208 -4.13 -4.75 34.33
C GLN A 208 -3.25 -4.92 33.07
N ASP A 209 -1.99 -5.31 33.22
CA ASP A 209 -1.09 -5.59 32.10
C ASP A 209 -1.62 -6.75 31.24
N LEU A 210 -1.98 -7.88 31.85
CA LEU A 210 -2.58 -9.03 31.16
C LEU A 210 -3.88 -8.65 30.43
N LYS A 211 -4.69 -7.76 31.03
CA LYS A 211 -5.92 -7.26 30.40
C LYS A 211 -5.63 -6.35 29.21
N GLN A 212 -4.55 -5.57 29.23
CA GLN A 212 -4.11 -4.77 28.09
C GLN A 212 -3.54 -5.67 26.98
N ASP A 213 -2.73 -6.67 27.34
CA ASP A 213 -2.19 -7.65 26.41
C ASP A 213 -3.29 -8.43 25.71
N SER A 214 -4.34 -8.87 26.43
CA SER A 214 -5.52 -9.51 25.84
C SER A 214 -6.13 -8.65 24.73
N LYS A 215 -6.32 -7.35 24.97
CA LYS A 215 -6.84 -6.43 23.95
C LYS A 215 -5.90 -6.29 22.75
N HIS A 216 -4.58 -6.31 22.99
CA HIS A 216 -3.60 -6.29 21.91
C HIS A 216 -3.66 -7.57 21.07
N TYR A 217 -3.86 -8.73 21.69
CA TYR A 217 -4.09 -9.98 20.96
C TYR A 217 -5.37 -9.94 20.13
N ASP A 218 -6.47 -9.43 20.69
CA ASP A 218 -7.74 -9.31 19.95
C ASP A 218 -7.59 -8.44 18.70
N VAL A 219 -6.90 -7.30 18.81
CA VAL A 219 -6.62 -6.43 17.66
C VAL A 219 -5.75 -7.14 16.62
N ARG A 220 -4.71 -7.86 17.05
CA ARG A 220 -3.84 -8.63 16.14
C ARG A 220 -4.60 -9.76 15.44
N MET A 221 -5.50 -10.43 16.14
CA MET A 221 -6.35 -11.47 15.57
C MET A 221 -7.27 -10.87 14.50
N GLN A 222 -7.92 -9.74 14.79
CA GLN A 222 -8.76 -9.04 13.81
C GLN A 222 -7.98 -8.56 12.57
N THR A 223 -6.72 -8.13 12.72
CA THR A 223 -5.88 -7.77 11.57
C THR A 223 -5.55 -9.00 10.71
N LEU A 224 -5.21 -10.13 11.34
CA LEU A 224 -4.92 -11.37 10.62
C LEU A 224 -6.16 -11.93 9.91
N GLU A 225 -7.33 -11.85 10.53
CA GLU A 225 -8.60 -12.25 9.92
C GLU A 225 -8.92 -11.40 8.68
N LYS A 226 -8.67 -10.08 8.74
CA LYS A 226 -8.82 -9.19 7.58
C LYS A 226 -7.84 -9.55 6.47
N GLU A 227 -6.56 -9.74 6.78
CA GLU A 227 -5.55 -10.15 5.79
C GLU A 227 -5.90 -11.49 5.13
N LEU A 228 -6.45 -12.46 5.89
CA LEU A 228 -6.91 -13.73 5.33
C LEU A 228 -8.12 -13.54 4.41
N ALA A 229 -9.07 -12.68 4.79
CA ALA A 229 -10.22 -12.37 3.96
C ALA A 229 -9.80 -11.67 2.66
N ASP A 230 -8.83 -10.74 2.73
CA ASP A 230 -8.28 -10.04 1.56
C ASP A 230 -7.59 -11.04 0.62
N ARG A 231 -6.70 -11.90 1.14
CA ARG A 231 -6.07 -12.98 0.35
C ARG A 231 -7.08 -13.93 -0.29
N HIS A 232 -8.18 -14.23 0.40
CA HIS A 232 -9.24 -15.06 -0.16
C HIS A 232 -9.92 -14.36 -1.35
N ARG A 233 -10.18 -13.04 -1.27
CA ARG A 233 -10.70 -12.28 -2.41
C ARG A 233 -9.71 -12.24 -3.57
N ASP A 234 -8.43 -12.05 -3.31
CA ASP A 234 -7.39 -12.05 -4.35
C ASP A 234 -7.30 -13.42 -5.05
N TYR A 235 -7.40 -14.52 -4.29
CA TYR A 235 -7.42 -15.87 -4.86
C TYR A 235 -8.65 -16.10 -5.75
N LEU A 236 -9.82 -15.63 -5.32
CA LEU A 236 -11.03 -15.70 -6.16
C LEU A 236 -10.88 -14.87 -7.44
N GLN A 237 -10.29 -13.68 -7.37
CA GLN A 237 -9.99 -12.87 -8.56
C GLN A 237 -9.01 -13.60 -9.50
N LEU A 238 -7.95 -14.20 -8.96
CA LEU A 238 -7.01 -14.98 -9.77
C LEU A 238 -7.70 -16.17 -10.45
N LEU A 239 -8.61 -16.86 -9.78
CA LEU A 239 -9.41 -17.92 -10.39
C LEU A 239 -10.32 -17.41 -11.50
N THR A 240 -10.92 -16.22 -11.35
CA THR A 240 -11.71 -15.62 -12.45
C THR A 240 -10.83 -15.27 -13.65
N LEU A 241 -9.65 -14.70 -13.42
CA LEU A 241 -8.70 -14.39 -14.50
C LEU A 241 -8.21 -15.65 -15.21
N TYR A 242 -7.95 -16.72 -14.45
CA TYR A 242 -7.55 -18.02 -15.01
C TYR A 242 -8.64 -18.61 -15.91
N ARG A 243 -9.90 -18.59 -15.46
CA ARG A 243 -11.04 -19.04 -16.28
C ARG A 243 -11.20 -18.20 -17.54
N ASN A 244 -11.11 -16.88 -17.44
CA ASN A 244 -11.17 -16.00 -18.60
C ASN A 244 -10.04 -16.35 -19.59
N LEU A 245 -8.82 -16.57 -19.11
CA LEU A 245 -7.69 -16.97 -19.95
C LEU A 245 -7.91 -18.33 -20.61
N GLU A 246 -8.48 -19.31 -19.90
CA GLU A 246 -8.86 -20.59 -20.51
C GLU A 246 -9.91 -20.43 -21.61
N ASP A 247 -10.88 -19.55 -21.41
CA ASP A 247 -11.94 -19.30 -22.38
C ASP A 247 -11.41 -18.53 -23.61
N ASP A 248 -10.52 -17.55 -23.40
CA ASP A 248 -9.81 -16.84 -24.47
C ASP A 248 -8.91 -17.80 -25.28
N MET A 249 -8.21 -18.72 -24.60
CA MET A 249 -7.43 -19.76 -25.28
C MET A 249 -8.31 -20.69 -26.12
N LYS A 250 -9.46 -21.11 -25.59
CA LYS A 250 -10.41 -21.94 -26.35
C LYS A 250 -11.00 -21.17 -27.54
N ALA A 251 -11.24 -19.87 -27.40
CA ALA A 251 -11.71 -19.02 -28.50
C ALA A 251 -10.65 -18.92 -29.61
N ALA A 252 -9.39 -18.62 -29.24
CA ALA A 252 -8.28 -18.52 -30.19
C ALA A 252 -8.02 -19.85 -30.94
N LEU A 253 -8.10 -20.99 -30.25
CA LEU A 253 -7.97 -22.30 -30.90
C LEU A 253 -9.09 -22.57 -31.91
N LYS A 254 -10.33 -22.17 -31.60
CA LYS A 254 -11.45 -22.29 -32.54
C LYS A 254 -11.28 -21.38 -33.75
N GLU A 255 -10.83 -20.14 -33.56
CA GLU A 255 -10.52 -19.22 -34.65
C GLU A 255 -9.41 -19.76 -35.56
N GLU A 256 -8.37 -20.39 -34.98
CA GLU A 256 -7.32 -21.07 -35.75
C GLU A 256 -7.87 -22.23 -36.58
N GLU A 257 -8.73 -23.07 -35.99
CA GLU A 257 -9.41 -24.18 -36.68
C GLU A 257 -10.29 -23.65 -37.84
N GLU A 258 -11.12 -22.64 -37.57
CA GLU A 258 -11.99 -22.01 -38.57
C GLU A 258 -11.19 -21.35 -39.70
N PHE A 259 -10.11 -20.65 -39.37
CA PHE A 259 -9.21 -20.06 -40.36
C PHE A 259 -8.54 -21.14 -41.21
N GLY A 260 -8.10 -22.24 -40.60
CA GLY A 260 -7.54 -23.40 -41.30
C GLY A 260 -8.55 -24.01 -42.29
N GLU A 261 -9.80 -24.20 -41.87
CA GLU A 261 -10.87 -24.67 -42.75
C GLU A 261 -11.16 -23.71 -43.90
N GLN A 262 -11.27 -22.41 -43.60
CA GLN A 262 -11.51 -21.36 -44.61
C GLN A 262 -10.36 -21.31 -45.62
N PHE A 263 -9.12 -21.40 -45.16
CA PHE A 263 -7.93 -21.45 -46.02
C PHE A 263 -7.97 -22.68 -46.95
N HIS A 264 -8.30 -23.86 -46.44
CA HIS A 264 -8.43 -25.07 -47.25
C HIS A 264 -9.59 -24.98 -48.26
N ARG A 265 -10.74 -24.41 -47.87
CA ARG A 265 -11.87 -24.16 -48.79
C ARG A 265 -11.47 -23.19 -49.90
N ASN A 266 -10.82 -22.08 -49.56
CA ASN A 266 -10.31 -21.10 -50.52
C ASN A 266 -9.24 -21.68 -51.45
N ARG A 267 -8.38 -22.56 -50.94
CA ARG A 267 -7.39 -23.26 -51.77
C ARG A 267 -8.07 -24.20 -52.76
N ARG A 268 -9.05 -25.00 -52.31
CA ARG A 268 -9.82 -25.91 -53.19
C ARG A 268 -10.62 -25.14 -54.25
N SER A 269 -11.23 -24.01 -53.91
CA SER A 269 -11.97 -23.19 -54.88
C SER A 269 -11.05 -22.56 -55.92
N LYS A 270 -9.88 -22.03 -55.51
CA LYS A 270 -8.85 -21.53 -56.43
C LYS A 270 -8.30 -22.64 -57.34
N GLU A 271 -8.03 -23.81 -56.79
CA GLU A 271 -7.56 -24.97 -57.55
C GLU A 271 -8.61 -25.43 -58.57
N LYS A 272 -9.90 -25.48 -58.18
CA LYS A 272 -11.01 -25.77 -59.08
C LYS A 272 -11.13 -24.73 -60.20
N ALA A 273 -11.05 -23.44 -59.88
CA ALA A 273 -11.09 -22.37 -60.89
C ALA A 273 -9.89 -22.43 -61.85
N LEU A 274 -8.70 -22.82 -61.37
CA LEU A 274 -7.54 -23.05 -62.22
C LEU A 274 -7.73 -24.27 -63.12
N GLN A 275 -8.31 -25.36 -62.62
CA GLN A 275 -8.64 -26.54 -63.42
C GLN A 275 -9.68 -26.22 -64.50
N GLU A 276 -10.73 -25.48 -64.16
CA GLU A 276 -11.75 -25.03 -65.14
C GLU A 276 -11.13 -24.12 -66.22
N LYS A 277 -10.23 -23.20 -65.84
CA LYS A 277 -9.49 -22.37 -66.81
C LYS A 277 -8.57 -23.21 -67.71
N LYS A 278 -7.85 -24.17 -67.15
CA LYS A 278 -7.01 -25.10 -67.94
C LYS A 278 -7.86 -25.88 -68.93
N ALA A 279 -8.97 -26.46 -68.48
CA ALA A 279 -9.90 -27.18 -69.35
C ALA A 279 -10.49 -26.28 -70.44
N SER A 280 -10.82 -25.02 -70.13
CA SER A 280 -11.30 -24.05 -71.13
C SER A 280 -10.23 -23.68 -72.16
N VAL A 281 -8.96 -23.52 -71.74
CA VAL A 281 -7.84 -23.25 -72.65
C VAL A 281 -7.54 -24.49 -73.52
N GLU A 282 -7.55 -25.68 -72.93
CA GLU A 282 -7.39 -26.95 -73.67
C GLU A 282 -8.50 -27.14 -74.70
N ALA A 283 -9.76 -26.87 -74.35
CA ALA A 283 -10.88 -26.90 -75.29
C ALA A 283 -10.70 -25.89 -76.43
N ALA A 284 -10.32 -24.65 -76.11
CA ALA A 284 -10.06 -23.63 -77.13
C ALA A 284 -8.91 -24.03 -78.08
N LEU A 285 -7.84 -24.64 -77.55
CA LEU A 285 -6.73 -25.15 -78.36
C LEU A 285 -7.14 -26.31 -79.29
N LEU A 286 -8.03 -27.20 -78.82
CA LEU A 286 -8.59 -28.27 -79.64
C LEU A 286 -9.48 -27.70 -80.76
N ASP A 287 -10.28 -26.68 -80.45
CA ASP A 287 -11.13 -26.00 -81.43
C ASP A 287 -10.28 -25.25 -82.48
N THR A 288 -9.23 -24.54 -82.06
CA THR A 288 -8.30 -23.89 -83.02
C THR A 288 -7.59 -24.92 -83.87
N ALA A 289 -7.09 -26.02 -83.30
CA ALA A 289 -6.45 -27.10 -84.07
C ALA A 289 -7.42 -27.75 -85.07
N HIS A 290 -8.71 -27.84 -84.73
CA HIS A 290 -9.73 -28.33 -85.64
C HIS A 290 -10.05 -27.33 -86.77
N LEU A 291 -10.11 -26.03 -86.47
CA LEU A 291 -10.25 -24.98 -87.49
C LEU A 291 -9.04 -24.91 -88.42
N GLU A 292 -7.82 -25.07 -87.89
CA GLU A 292 -6.59 -25.17 -88.69
C GLU A 292 -6.63 -26.35 -89.65
N ARG A 293 -7.09 -27.53 -89.20
CA ARG A 293 -7.29 -28.69 -90.09
C ARG A 293 -8.31 -28.40 -91.19
N LYS A 294 -9.45 -27.80 -90.84
CA LYS A 294 -10.47 -27.41 -91.81
C LYS A 294 -9.96 -26.36 -92.81
N ALA A 295 -9.17 -25.40 -92.36
CA ALA A 295 -8.55 -24.41 -93.24
C ALA A 295 -7.55 -25.07 -94.19
N ALA A 296 -6.71 -26.00 -93.71
CA ALA A 296 -5.81 -26.78 -94.55
C ALA A 296 -6.56 -27.67 -95.55
N GLU A 297 -7.67 -28.29 -95.14
CA GLU A 297 -8.55 -29.04 -96.03
C GLU A 297 -9.18 -28.13 -97.10
N LEU A 298 -9.69 -26.95 -96.73
CA LEU A 298 -10.23 -25.97 -97.68
C LEU A 298 -9.15 -25.43 -98.62
N GLU A 299 -7.93 -25.15 -98.15
CA GLU A 299 -6.81 -24.77 -99.00
C GLU A 299 -6.45 -25.87 -99.99
N HIS A 300 -6.48 -27.14 -99.56
CA HIS A 300 -6.28 -28.28 -100.44
C HIS A 300 -7.38 -28.35 -101.51
N VAL A 301 -8.65 -28.21 -101.11
CA VAL A 301 -9.78 -28.17 -102.04
C VAL A 301 -9.67 -26.99 -103.00
N LEU A 302 -9.29 -25.80 -102.54
CA LEU A 302 -9.08 -24.63 -103.39
C LEU A 302 -7.91 -24.84 -104.35
N LEU A 303 -6.83 -25.49 -103.94
CA LEU A 303 -5.72 -25.85 -104.82
C LEU A 303 -6.16 -26.88 -105.87
N GLU A 304 -6.97 -27.87 -105.49
CA GLU A 304 -7.57 -28.83 -106.42
C GLU A 304 -8.54 -28.14 -107.39
N GLU A 305 -9.39 -27.24 -106.89
CA GLU A 305 -10.30 -26.43 -107.70
C GLU A 305 -9.55 -25.46 -108.60
N MET A 306 -8.44 -24.87 -108.15
CA MET A 306 -7.59 -24.00 -108.97
C MET A 306 -6.88 -24.82 -110.05
N GLN A 307 -6.43 -26.04 -109.77
CA GLN A 307 -5.93 -26.95 -110.81
C GLN A 307 -7.04 -27.36 -111.79
N LEU A 308 -8.25 -27.61 -111.28
CA LEU A 308 -9.42 -27.87 -112.11
C LEU A 308 -9.81 -26.64 -112.92
N LEU A 309 -9.70 -25.44 -112.38
CA LEU A 309 -9.97 -24.17 -113.04
C LEU A 309 -8.88 -23.82 -114.04
N GLU A 310 -7.61 -24.07 -113.79
CA GLU A 310 -6.54 -23.97 -114.78
C GLU A 310 -6.79 -24.99 -115.91
N SER A 311 -7.23 -26.21 -115.56
CA SER A 311 -7.65 -27.20 -116.55
C SER A 311 -8.93 -26.78 -117.28
N ALA A 312 -9.82 -26.04 -116.61
CA ALA A 312 -11.07 -25.56 -117.16
C ALA A 312 -10.88 -24.27 -117.96
N GLU A 313 -9.96 -23.36 -117.61
CA GLU A 313 -9.54 -22.16 -118.33
C GLU A 313 -8.82 -22.57 -119.62
N MET A 314 -8.01 -23.64 -119.59
CA MET A 314 -7.54 -24.32 -120.82
C MET A 314 -8.71 -24.82 -121.69
N THR A 315 -9.89 -25.07 -121.12
CA THR A 315 -11.14 -25.35 -121.88
C THR A 315 -12.05 -24.11 -122.04
N GLN A 316 -11.89 -23.04 -121.26
CA GLN A 316 -12.71 -21.84 -121.25
C GLN A 316 -12.15 -20.84 -122.27
N GLU A 317 -10.84 -20.83 -122.54
CA GLU A 317 -10.27 -20.28 -123.78
C GLU A 317 -10.91 -20.90 -125.05
N THR A 318 -11.53 -22.07 -124.95
CA THR A 318 -12.34 -22.65 -126.03
C THR A 318 -13.85 -22.34 -125.97
N LEU A 319 -14.36 -21.83 -124.85
CA LEU A 319 -15.79 -21.51 -124.61
C LEU A 319 -16.10 -20.01 -124.46
N GLU A 320 -15.11 -19.14 -124.25
CA GLU A 320 -15.23 -17.67 -124.20
C GLU A 320 -15.60 -17.01 -125.54
N ARG A 321 -15.85 -17.83 -126.58
CA ARG A 321 -16.58 -17.40 -127.77
C ARG A 321 -18.10 -17.50 -127.67
N ARG A 322 -18.72 -17.91 -126.55
CA ARG A 322 -20.14 -18.29 -126.59
C ARG A 322 -21.16 -17.75 -125.59
N LEU A 323 -20.86 -17.16 -124.43
CA LEU A 323 -21.94 -16.90 -123.46
C LEU A 323 -21.86 -15.54 -122.76
N LEU A 324 -22.04 -14.49 -123.55
CA LEU A 324 -22.79 -13.31 -123.13
C LEU A 324 -24.28 -13.67 -123.11
N GLY A 325 -24.92 -13.66 -121.93
CA GLY A 325 -26.39 -13.58 -121.85
C GLY A 325 -27.03 -14.25 -120.62
N ASP A 326 -27.93 -13.48 -120.01
CA ASP A 326 -29.12 -13.91 -119.26
C ASP A 326 -28.97 -14.25 -117.75
N THR A 327 -29.27 -13.30 -116.83
CA THR A 327 -30.58 -12.79 -116.29
C THR A 327 -30.93 -13.49 -114.97
N THR A 328 -30.86 -12.81 -113.81
CA THR A 328 -31.93 -12.08 -113.07
C THR A 328 -33.08 -12.91 -112.49
N ALA A 329 -33.59 -12.42 -111.34
CA ALA A 329 -34.84 -12.70 -110.62
C ALA A 329 -34.71 -13.72 -109.47
N GLU A 330 -34.77 -13.28 -108.21
CA GLU A 330 -35.99 -12.95 -107.42
C GLU A 330 -36.93 -14.15 -107.30
N VAL A 331 -37.14 -14.66 -106.07
CA VAL A 331 -38.47 -14.88 -105.47
C VAL A 331 -38.28 -14.97 -103.96
N ALA A 332 -38.66 -13.91 -103.26
CA ALA A 332 -39.00 -13.92 -101.85
C ALA A 332 -40.51 -13.64 -101.79
N GLU A 333 -41.32 -14.66 -101.52
CA GLU A 333 -42.68 -14.56 -100.96
C GLU A 333 -43.12 -15.96 -100.52
N ASP A 334 -42.65 -16.40 -99.34
CA ASP A 334 -43.25 -17.47 -98.51
C ASP A 334 -42.83 -17.33 -97.03
N ALA A 335 -42.42 -16.12 -96.62
CA ALA A 335 -41.72 -15.88 -95.36
C ALA A 335 -42.62 -15.92 -94.10
N HIS A 336 -43.94 -15.85 -94.22
CA HIS A 336 -44.80 -15.79 -93.02
C HIS A 336 -45.25 -17.16 -92.49
N THR A 337 -45.32 -18.20 -93.32
CA THR A 337 -45.50 -19.59 -92.84
C THR A 337 -44.18 -20.21 -92.40
N ALA A 338 -43.09 -19.90 -93.11
CA ALA A 338 -41.74 -20.33 -92.74
C ALA A 338 -41.29 -19.74 -91.39
N GLU A 339 -41.59 -18.47 -91.09
CA GLU A 339 -41.29 -17.88 -89.78
C GLU A 339 -42.12 -18.48 -88.64
N GLU A 340 -43.35 -18.94 -88.89
CA GLU A 340 -44.19 -19.61 -87.88
C GLU A 340 -43.75 -21.06 -87.66
N GLU A 341 -43.36 -21.77 -88.71
CA GLU A 341 -42.75 -23.10 -88.63
C GLU A 341 -41.36 -23.03 -87.99
N GLU A 342 -40.57 -22.00 -88.26
CA GLU A 342 -39.27 -21.76 -87.60
C GLU A 342 -39.46 -21.37 -86.14
N LYS A 343 -40.50 -20.60 -85.79
CA LYS A 343 -40.86 -20.35 -84.39
C LYS A 343 -41.30 -21.61 -83.69
N LEU A 344 -42.13 -22.45 -84.31
CA LEU A 344 -42.56 -23.74 -83.75
C LEU A 344 -41.36 -24.70 -83.61
N ALA A 345 -40.48 -24.77 -84.60
CA ALA A 345 -39.25 -25.54 -84.53
C ALA A 345 -38.29 -24.99 -83.45
N ALA A 346 -38.23 -23.67 -83.27
CA ALA A 346 -37.46 -23.05 -82.19
C ALA A 346 -38.09 -23.34 -80.81
N PHE A 347 -39.42 -23.35 -80.69
CA PHE A 347 -40.12 -23.74 -79.46
C PHE A 347 -39.90 -25.22 -79.14
N ASP A 348 -39.99 -26.12 -80.13
CA ASP A 348 -39.73 -27.54 -79.96
C ASP A 348 -38.26 -27.81 -79.64
N ALA A 349 -37.32 -27.13 -80.30
CA ALA A 349 -35.90 -27.20 -79.99
C ALA A 349 -35.59 -26.65 -78.59
N ALA A 350 -36.22 -25.54 -78.18
CA ALA A 350 -36.10 -25.01 -76.83
C ALA A 350 -36.72 -25.95 -75.79
N PHE A 351 -37.83 -26.61 -76.12
CA PHE A 351 -38.51 -27.57 -75.25
C PHE A 351 -37.71 -28.85 -75.07
N GLN A 352 -37.16 -29.41 -76.14
CA GLN A 352 -36.22 -30.53 -76.10
C GLN A 352 -34.92 -30.14 -75.39
N SER A 353 -34.44 -28.91 -75.56
CA SER A 353 -33.29 -28.39 -74.83
C SER A 353 -33.58 -28.27 -73.32
N MET A 354 -34.78 -27.81 -72.93
CA MET A 354 -35.19 -27.78 -71.53
C MET A 354 -35.29 -29.18 -70.93
N LEU A 355 -35.95 -30.13 -71.60
CA LEU A 355 -36.03 -31.54 -71.16
C LEU A 355 -34.64 -32.17 -71.05
N GLY A 356 -33.77 -31.94 -72.04
CA GLY A 356 -32.40 -32.47 -72.07
C GLY A 356 -31.51 -31.87 -70.98
N ARG A 357 -31.64 -30.57 -70.68
CA ARG A 357 -30.88 -29.90 -69.62
C ARG A 357 -31.39 -30.24 -68.23
N SER A 358 -32.70 -30.41 -68.07
CA SER A 358 -33.30 -30.81 -66.78
C SER A 358 -33.18 -32.31 -66.53
N GLY A 359 -32.86 -33.10 -67.56
CA GLY A 359 -32.81 -34.56 -67.49
C GLY A 359 -34.19 -35.21 -67.28
N CYS A 360 -35.27 -34.49 -67.60
CA CYS A 360 -36.63 -35.00 -67.45
C CYS A 360 -37.06 -35.69 -68.74
N HIS A 361 -37.80 -36.79 -68.62
CA HIS A 361 -38.29 -37.53 -69.78
C HIS A 361 -39.73 -37.15 -70.14
N ASP A 362 -40.50 -36.63 -69.16
CA ASP A 362 -41.89 -36.23 -69.33
C ASP A 362 -42.13 -34.76 -68.98
N VAL A 363 -43.14 -34.16 -69.63
CA VAL A 363 -43.54 -32.75 -69.42
C VAL A 363 -43.97 -32.49 -67.98
N ASP A 364 -44.66 -33.45 -67.36
CA ASP A 364 -45.11 -33.33 -65.98
C ASP A 364 -43.95 -33.32 -64.97
N GLU A 365 -42.87 -34.05 -65.25
CA GLU A 365 -41.64 -34.01 -64.46
C GLU A 365 -40.94 -32.66 -64.62
N LEU A 366 -40.86 -32.15 -65.85
CA LEU A 366 -40.30 -30.82 -66.14
C LEU A 366 -41.06 -29.72 -65.39
N VAL A 367 -42.39 -29.75 -65.46
CA VAL A 367 -43.25 -28.81 -64.70
C VAL A 367 -43.04 -28.98 -63.19
N GLY A 368 -42.84 -30.21 -62.71
CA GLY A 368 -42.51 -30.49 -61.31
C GLY A 368 -41.16 -29.91 -60.88
N VAL A 369 -40.14 -29.99 -61.72
CA VAL A 369 -38.81 -29.39 -61.49
C VAL A 369 -38.92 -27.86 -61.46
N TYR A 370 -39.59 -27.25 -62.44
CA TYR A 370 -39.78 -25.79 -62.46
C TYR A 370 -40.63 -25.26 -61.32
N ARG A 371 -41.62 -26.03 -60.83
CA ARG A 371 -42.35 -25.65 -59.61
C ARG A 371 -41.45 -25.67 -58.37
N ARG A 372 -40.60 -26.68 -58.24
CA ARG A 372 -39.62 -26.78 -57.13
C ARG A 372 -38.57 -25.67 -57.23
N GLU A 373 -38.06 -25.39 -58.41
CA GLU A 373 -37.11 -24.29 -58.65
C GLU A 373 -37.78 -22.94 -58.37
N ARG A 374 -39.02 -22.74 -58.79
CA ARG A 374 -39.79 -21.53 -58.47
C ARG A 374 -40.03 -21.37 -56.97
N GLN A 375 -40.34 -22.45 -56.27
CA GLN A 375 -40.46 -22.45 -54.80
C GLN A 375 -39.12 -22.10 -54.14
N GLN A 376 -38.02 -22.70 -54.59
CA GLN A 376 -36.67 -22.36 -54.11
C GLN A 376 -36.31 -20.90 -54.39
N LEU A 377 -36.69 -20.35 -55.54
CA LEU A 377 -36.49 -18.94 -55.85
C LEU A 377 -37.35 -18.01 -54.96
N GLU A 378 -38.58 -18.41 -54.64
CA GLU A 378 -39.45 -17.67 -53.71
C GLU A 378 -38.88 -17.72 -52.27
N GLU A 379 -38.36 -18.86 -51.83
CA GLU A 379 -37.66 -19.02 -50.54
C GLU A 379 -36.37 -18.20 -50.48
N LEU A 380 -35.55 -18.23 -51.54
CA LEU A 380 -34.33 -17.41 -51.64
C LEU A 380 -34.66 -15.92 -51.66
N ARG A 381 -35.74 -15.51 -52.34
CA ARG A 381 -36.23 -14.12 -52.30
C ARG A 381 -36.66 -13.73 -50.88
N ALA A 382 -37.37 -14.59 -50.16
CA ALA A 382 -37.73 -14.35 -48.77
C ALA A 382 -36.49 -14.20 -47.88
N GLN A 383 -35.49 -15.09 -48.02
CA GLN A 383 -34.22 -15.00 -47.29
C GLN A 383 -33.43 -13.73 -47.62
N VAL A 384 -33.43 -13.28 -48.88
CA VAL A 384 -32.79 -12.03 -49.28
C VAL A 384 -33.51 -10.82 -48.67
N GLU A 385 -34.84 -10.83 -48.60
CA GLU A 385 -35.61 -9.76 -47.95
C GLU A 385 -35.40 -9.75 -46.43
N ASP A 386 -35.33 -10.91 -45.77
CA ASP A 386 -35.03 -11.00 -44.33
C ASP A 386 -33.60 -10.55 -44.01
N ALA A 387 -32.61 -10.95 -44.81
CA ALA A 387 -31.24 -10.46 -44.68
C ALA A 387 -31.14 -8.95 -44.96
N ARG A 388 -31.99 -8.40 -45.84
CA ARG A 388 -32.10 -6.94 -46.04
C ARG A 388 -32.69 -6.24 -44.82
N ARG A 389 -33.71 -6.82 -44.18
CA ARG A 389 -34.28 -6.30 -42.92
C ARG A 389 -33.26 -6.32 -41.79
N GLU A 390 -32.55 -7.43 -41.59
CA GLU A 390 -31.49 -7.53 -40.58
C GLU A 390 -30.37 -6.50 -40.81
N ARG A 391 -29.96 -6.29 -42.08
CA ARG A 391 -29.00 -5.23 -42.41
C ARG A 391 -29.56 -3.83 -42.14
N GLN A 392 -30.84 -3.58 -42.39
CA GLN A 392 -31.48 -2.30 -42.06
C GLN A 392 -31.53 -2.08 -40.55
N GLU A 393 -31.91 -3.09 -39.76
CA GLU A 393 -31.92 -3.04 -38.29
C GLU A 393 -30.50 -2.82 -37.73
N ALA A 394 -29.51 -3.53 -38.24
CA ALA A 394 -28.11 -3.32 -37.86
C ALA A 394 -27.62 -1.92 -38.24
N ALA A 395 -28.03 -1.40 -39.41
CA ALA A 395 -27.70 -0.03 -39.82
C ALA A 395 -28.39 1.03 -38.93
N GLU A 396 -29.63 0.80 -38.50
CA GLU A 396 -30.31 1.65 -37.53
C GLU A 396 -29.67 1.58 -36.14
N ALA A 397 -29.29 0.39 -35.68
CA ALA A 397 -28.56 0.21 -34.44
C ALA A 397 -27.20 0.95 -34.49
N LEU A 398 -26.47 0.85 -35.60
CA LEU A 398 -25.25 1.62 -35.83
C LEU A 398 -25.51 3.14 -35.87
N LYS A 399 -26.63 3.60 -36.41
CA LYS A 399 -27.00 5.02 -36.35
C LYS A 399 -27.31 5.46 -34.92
N ARG A 400 -28.00 4.63 -34.13
CA ARG A 400 -28.28 4.90 -32.70
C ARG A 400 -26.99 4.93 -31.88
N THR A 401 -26.12 3.94 -32.01
CA THR A 401 -24.83 3.92 -31.30
C THR A 401 -23.91 5.04 -31.79
N LYS A 402 -23.89 5.37 -33.09
CA LYS A 402 -23.17 6.55 -33.58
C LYS A 402 -23.75 7.84 -33.01
N ALA A 403 -25.07 7.97 -32.89
CA ALA A 403 -25.70 9.13 -32.26
C ALA A 403 -25.36 9.21 -30.76
N GLU A 404 -25.39 8.11 -30.02
CA GLU A 404 -24.97 8.02 -28.62
C GLU A 404 -23.48 8.37 -28.46
N VAL A 405 -22.62 7.81 -29.30
CA VAL A 405 -21.19 8.12 -29.35
C VAL A 405 -20.96 9.56 -29.78
N GLN A 406 -21.75 10.14 -30.68
CA GLN A 406 -21.65 11.56 -31.04
C GLN A 406 -22.14 12.46 -29.90
N THR A 407 -23.21 12.11 -29.18
CA THR A 407 -23.58 12.83 -27.95
C THR A 407 -22.51 12.71 -26.87
N ALA A 408 -21.81 11.58 -26.78
CA ALA A 408 -20.66 11.40 -25.91
C ALA A 408 -19.40 12.14 -26.39
N LYS A 409 -19.21 12.29 -27.71
CA LYS A 409 -18.09 13.02 -28.35
C LYS A 409 -18.33 14.53 -28.47
N VAL A 410 -19.57 15.01 -28.36
CA VAL A 410 -19.89 16.44 -28.21
C VAL A 410 -19.42 16.97 -26.84
N CYS A 411 -19.05 16.08 -25.90
CA CYS A 411 -18.04 16.37 -24.89
C CYS A 411 -16.64 16.25 -25.51
N GLY A 412 -16.23 17.29 -26.23
CA GLY A 412 -15.02 17.31 -27.06
C GLY A 412 -13.68 17.05 -26.35
N PRO A 413 -12.61 16.79 -27.12
CA PRO A 413 -11.33 16.25 -26.67
C PRO A 413 -10.32 17.33 -26.21
N THR A 414 -10.78 18.32 -25.46
CA THR A 414 -9.91 19.31 -24.81
C THR A 414 -10.43 19.53 -23.41
N ASP A 415 -9.53 19.32 -22.45
CA ASP A 415 -9.80 19.26 -21.02
C ASP A 415 -10.49 17.96 -20.60
N THR A 416 -9.67 16.98 -20.23
CA THR A 416 -10.08 15.86 -19.39
C THR A 416 -10.62 16.41 -18.06
N SER A 417 -11.88 16.84 -18.07
CA SER A 417 -12.67 16.92 -16.86
C SER A 417 -12.98 15.48 -16.47
N THR A 418 -12.06 14.93 -15.69
CA THR A 418 -12.40 13.95 -14.67
C THR A 418 -13.75 14.35 -14.09
N SER A 419 -14.75 13.46 -14.12
CA SER A 419 -16.06 13.69 -13.49
C SER A 419 -15.84 14.39 -12.14
N PRO A 420 -16.61 15.41 -11.74
CA PRO A 420 -16.39 16.13 -10.48
C PRO A 420 -16.29 15.17 -9.27
N VAL A 421 -16.98 14.03 -9.35
CA VAL A 421 -16.87 12.93 -8.38
C VAL A 421 -15.48 12.28 -8.41
N LEU A 422 -14.96 11.98 -9.59
CA LEU A 422 -13.61 11.44 -9.77
C LEU A 422 -12.53 12.46 -9.39
N GLU A 423 -12.74 13.77 -9.61
CA GLU A 423 -11.84 14.81 -9.13
C GLU A 423 -11.82 14.91 -7.61
N GLU A 424 -12.98 14.83 -6.96
CA GLU A 424 -13.09 14.81 -5.51
C GLU A 424 -12.42 13.56 -4.93
N GLU A 425 -12.61 12.39 -5.54
CA GLU A 425 -11.93 11.14 -5.19
C GLU A 425 -10.41 11.23 -5.40
N LEU A 426 -9.95 11.78 -6.53
CA LEU A 426 -8.52 11.98 -6.78
C LEU A 426 -7.91 12.97 -5.78
N ARG A 427 -8.64 14.03 -5.43
CA ARG A 427 -8.21 15.00 -4.41
C ARG A 427 -8.17 14.36 -3.03
N SER A 428 -9.14 13.51 -2.66
CA SER A 428 -9.11 12.78 -1.39
C SER A 428 -7.96 11.79 -1.35
N PHE A 429 -7.72 11.02 -2.42
CA PHE A 429 -6.58 10.11 -2.50
C PHE A 429 -5.25 10.85 -2.42
N LEU A 430 -5.10 11.99 -3.10
CA LEU A 430 -3.90 12.82 -3.01
C LEU A 430 -3.71 13.42 -1.62
N GLN A 431 -4.79 13.80 -0.92
CA GLN A 431 -4.71 14.28 0.46
C GLN A 431 -4.35 13.16 1.43
N GLU A 432 -4.92 11.97 1.26
CA GLU A 432 -4.59 10.78 2.05
C GLU A 432 -3.15 10.33 1.81
N GLU A 433 -2.68 10.29 0.56
CA GLU A 433 -1.28 10.01 0.21
C GLU A 433 -0.34 11.05 0.82
N LYS A 434 -0.66 12.35 0.74
CA LYS A 434 0.13 13.40 1.39
C LYS A 434 0.17 13.24 2.91
N ALA A 435 -0.96 12.91 3.54
CA ALA A 435 -1.03 12.66 4.99
C ALA A 435 -0.26 11.39 5.39
N ASN A 436 -0.32 10.34 4.57
CA ASN A 436 0.42 9.10 4.76
C ASN A 436 1.93 9.34 4.59
N TYR A 437 2.34 10.11 3.59
CA TYR A 437 3.72 10.54 3.39
C TYR A 437 4.23 11.36 4.58
N ALA A 438 3.44 12.32 5.07
CA ALA A 438 3.79 13.12 6.25
C ALA A 438 3.96 12.26 7.50
N LYS A 439 3.05 11.31 7.76
CA LYS A 439 3.16 10.33 8.86
C LYS A 439 4.38 9.42 8.70
N ALA A 440 4.68 8.97 7.49
CA ALA A 440 5.84 8.13 7.21
C ALA A 440 7.15 8.91 7.42
N ARG A 441 7.18 10.18 7.02
CA ARG A 441 8.29 11.10 7.27
C ARG A 441 8.49 11.33 8.76
N GLU A 442 7.43 11.61 9.52
CA GLU A 442 7.49 11.78 10.98
C GLU A 442 8.07 10.54 11.67
N ARG A 443 7.58 9.33 11.32
CA ARG A 443 8.12 8.07 11.84
C ARG A 443 9.60 7.88 11.50
N ARG A 444 10.01 8.24 10.29
CA ARG A 444 11.42 8.15 9.86
C ARG A 444 12.29 9.12 10.65
N GLU A 445 11.83 10.34 10.89
CA GLU A 445 12.51 11.33 11.72
C GLU A 445 12.61 10.87 13.18
N GLU A 446 11.56 10.26 13.73
CA GLU A 446 11.58 9.65 15.07
C GLU A 446 12.61 8.52 15.17
N SER A 447 12.61 7.57 14.22
CA SER A 447 13.61 6.50 14.17
C SER A 447 15.03 7.05 14.00
N GLN A 448 15.22 8.13 13.24
CA GLN A 448 16.52 8.77 13.09
C GLN A 448 17.00 9.42 14.41
N ARG A 449 16.10 10.07 15.16
CA ARG A 449 16.41 10.62 16.49
C ARG A 449 16.77 9.50 17.47
N GLU A 450 16.10 8.36 17.41
CA GLU A 450 16.44 7.19 18.23
C GLU A 450 17.80 6.62 17.87
N LEU A 451 18.09 6.44 16.58
CA LEU A 451 19.42 6.00 16.11
C LEU A 451 20.53 6.95 16.55
N GLN A 452 20.31 8.27 16.52
CA GLN A 452 21.27 9.25 17.04
C GLN A 452 21.52 9.08 18.55
N LYS A 453 20.48 8.81 19.35
CA LYS A 453 20.63 8.50 20.78
C LYS A 453 21.44 7.23 21.00
N ILE A 454 21.21 6.19 20.20
CA ILE A 454 21.97 4.93 20.26
C ILE A 454 23.43 5.16 19.89
N VAL A 455 23.73 5.86 18.79
CA VAL A 455 25.11 6.20 18.38
C VAL A 455 25.81 6.97 19.49
N PHE A 456 25.14 7.93 20.12
CA PHE A 456 25.69 8.68 21.25
C PHE A 456 25.99 7.79 22.45
N ALA A 457 25.07 6.89 22.82
CA ALA A 457 25.28 5.94 23.91
C ALA A 457 26.42 4.95 23.63
N VAL A 458 26.52 4.44 22.40
CA VAL A 458 27.61 3.57 21.95
C VAL A 458 28.94 4.31 22.01
N ASN A 459 29.00 5.56 21.55
CA ASN A 459 30.21 6.38 21.65
C ASN A 459 30.64 6.65 23.10
N GLN A 460 29.69 6.89 24.01
CA GLN A 460 30.01 6.97 25.44
C GLN A 460 30.56 5.65 25.99
N LEU A 461 30.01 4.53 25.54
CA LEU A 461 30.44 3.20 25.95
C LEU A 461 31.85 2.91 25.43
N ILE A 462 32.16 3.29 24.18
CA ILE A 462 33.51 3.26 23.61
C ILE A 462 34.48 4.06 24.48
N GLN A 463 34.12 5.28 24.87
CA GLN A 463 34.97 6.12 25.73
C GLN A 463 35.22 5.49 27.10
N LYS A 464 34.19 4.88 27.72
CA LYS A 464 34.34 4.18 29.00
C LYS A 464 35.23 2.95 28.86
N VAL A 465 35.02 2.13 27.83
CA VAL A 465 35.85 0.94 27.57
C VAL A 465 37.31 1.34 27.31
N ALA A 466 37.55 2.41 26.54
CA ALA A 466 38.89 2.93 26.30
C ALA A 466 39.58 3.44 27.59
N TYR A 467 38.81 3.92 28.58
CA TYR A 467 39.35 4.27 29.89
C TYR A 467 39.78 3.05 30.70
N TYR A 468 39.06 1.92 30.60
CA TYR A 468 39.40 0.68 31.31
C TYR A 468 40.51 -0.12 30.63
N ARG A 469 40.59 -0.13 29.30
CA ARG A 469 41.69 -0.71 28.52
C ARG A 469 42.12 0.25 27.40
N PRO A 470 43.19 1.05 27.61
CA PRO A 470 43.68 1.99 26.60
C PRO A 470 44.21 1.30 25.34
N ASP A 471 44.64 0.04 25.45
CA ASP A 471 45.16 -0.77 24.33
C ASP A 471 44.09 -1.10 23.27
N VAL A 472 42.83 -0.83 23.58
CA VAL A 472 41.66 -1.21 22.78
C VAL A 472 41.00 0.05 22.23
N ALA A 473 41.69 0.76 21.35
CA ALA A 473 41.15 1.93 20.67
C ALA A 473 40.07 1.52 19.65
N LEU A 474 38.82 1.92 19.90
CA LEU A 474 37.72 1.82 18.94
C LEU A 474 37.44 3.20 18.36
N ARG A 475 37.24 3.26 17.04
CA ARG A 475 36.89 4.51 16.36
C ARG A 475 35.45 4.89 16.71
N PRO A 476 35.19 6.10 17.22
CA PRO A 476 33.81 6.56 17.48
C PRO A 476 33.06 6.74 16.16
N ALA A 477 31.81 6.30 16.11
CA ALA A 477 30.94 6.47 14.96
C ALA A 477 30.47 7.93 14.89
N GLN A 478 30.56 8.57 13.71
CA GLN A 478 30.20 9.98 13.56
C GLN A 478 28.75 10.12 13.11
N THR A 479 28.23 9.16 12.33
CA THR A 479 26.84 9.17 11.87
C THR A 479 26.19 7.79 11.97
N PRO A 480 24.86 7.71 12.15
CA PRO A 480 24.13 6.44 12.12
C PRO A 480 24.13 5.75 10.75
N GLN A 481 24.58 6.43 9.69
CA GLN A 481 24.69 5.88 8.33
C GLN A 481 26.11 5.41 8.00
N ASP A 482 27.06 5.53 8.93
CA ASP A 482 28.39 4.97 8.75
C ASP A 482 28.23 3.45 8.54
N THR A 483 28.66 2.93 7.40
CA THR A 483 28.58 1.49 7.05
C THR A 483 29.22 0.59 8.11
N ASP A 484 30.13 1.16 8.88
CA ASP A 484 30.91 0.49 9.90
C ASP A 484 30.22 0.50 11.27
N PHE A 485 29.10 1.20 11.44
CA PHE A 485 28.40 1.28 12.73
C PHE A 485 27.98 -0.11 13.28
N PRO A 486 27.34 -1.01 12.50
CA PRO A 486 27.02 -2.35 12.98
C PRO A 486 28.27 -3.15 13.38
N LEU A 487 29.38 -2.97 12.64
CA LEU A 487 30.66 -3.61 12.94
C LEU A 487 31.26 -3.05 14.25
N THR A 488 31.21 -1.74 14.47
CA THR A 488 31.68 -1.14 15.74
C THR A 488 30.88 -1.61 16.94
N VAL A 489 29.56 -1.79 16.80
CA VAL A 489 28.71 -2.34 17.87
C VAL A 489 29.05 -3.81 18.13
N ALA A 490 29.22 -4.63 17.09
CA ALA A 490 29.58 -6.04 17.24
C ALA A 490 30.97 -6.24 17.89
N VAL A 491 31.95 -5.42 17.50
CA VAL A 491 33.29 -5.46 18.10
C VAL A 491 33.23 -4.98 19.56
N LEU A 492 32.41 -3.97 19.86
CA LEU A 492 32.23 -3.48 21.22
C LEU A 492 31.52 -4.51 22.12
N THR A 493 30.50 -5.21 21.64
CA THR A 493 29.83 -6.28 22.42
C THR A 493 30.78 -7.44 22.68
N GLN A 494 31.55 -7.89 21.69
CA GLN A 494 32.55 -8.94 21.86
C GLN A 494 33.62 -8.54 22.90
N LYS A 495 34.03 -7.27 22.92
CA LYS A 495 35.01 -6.76 23.88
C LYS A 495 34.45 -6.60 25.29
N LEU A 496 33.18 -6.20 25.42
CA LEU A 496 32.51 -6.16 26.73
C LEU A 496 32.32 -7.56 27.31
N LEU A 497 32.04 -8.56 26.47
CA LEU A 497 32.01 -9.96 26.89
C LEU A 497 33.39 -10.44 27.33
N ALA A 498 34.46 -10.15 26.58
CA ALA A 498 35.82 -10.48 26.98
C ALA A 498 36.22 -9.81 28.32
N LEU A 499 35.82 -8.55 28.54
CA LEU A 499 36.01 -7.86 29.82
C LEU A 499 35.22 -8.51 30.96
N ALA A 500 34.00 -9.00 30.69
CA ALA A 500 33.22 -9.73 31.67
C ALA A 500 33.89 -11.08 32.01
N ASP A 501 34.42 -11.79 31.01
CA ASP A 501 35.14 -13.06 31.19
C ASP A 501 36.44 -12.87 31.99
N ASP A 502 37.18 -11.79 31.74
CA ASP A 502 38.36 -11.41 32.54
C ASP A 502 38.00 -11.18 34.02
N THR A 503 36.79 -10.66 34.30
CA THR A 503 36.32 -10.45 35.68
C THR A 503 35.80 -11.72 36.36
N THR A 504 35.35 -12.72 35.60
CA THR A 504 34.81 -13.98 36.15
C THR A 504 35.87 -15.07 36.28
N HIS A 505 36.94 -15.01 35.49
CA HIS A 505 38.06 -15.98 35.53
C HIS A 505 39.26 -15.54 36.39
N GLY A 506 39.16 -14.40 37.09
CA GLY A 506 40.11 -13.95 38.10
C GLY A 506 40.08 -14.80 39.38
N GLY A 507 40.55 -16.04 39.30
CA GLY A 507 41.07 -16.75 40.47
C GLY A 507 42.27 -15.98 41.01
N VAL A 508 42.18 -15.51 42.25
CA VAL A 508 43.19 -14.75 42.99
C VAL A 508 44.62 -15.24 42.70
N PRO A 509 45.48 -14.45 42.04
CA PRO A 509 46.90 -14.50 42.29
C PRO A 509 47.21 -13.45 43.36
N GLN A 510 47.68 -13.92 44.51
CA GLN A 510 48.40 -13.08 45.45
C GLN A 510 49.63 -12.49 44.74
N THR A 511 49.59 -11.21 44.38
CA THR A 511 50.80 -10.41 44.24
C THR A 511 50.57 -9.00 44.78
N SER A 512 51.58 -8.60 45.53
CA SER A 512 51.68 -7.49 46.45
C SER A 512 51.79 -6.12 45.78
N ALA A 513 51.20 -5.13 46.45
CA ALA A 513 51.56 -3.71 46.47
C ALA A 513 51.57 -2.95 45.13
N SER A 514 50.55 -2.11 44.91
CA SER A 514 50.71 -0.64 44.95
C SER A 514 49.42 0.08 44.53
N GLN A 515 49.06 1.10 45.32
CA GLN A 515 48.12 2.19 45.03
C GLN A 515 46.62 1.84 44.98
N SER A 516 46.04 1.88 46.18
CA SER A 516 44.62 2.01 46.43
C SER A 516 44.07 3.36 45.94
N ALA A 517 43.44 3.37 44.76
CA ALA A 517 42.37 4.32 44.45
C ALA A 517 41.05 3.63 44.74
N GLN A 518 40.45 3.91 45.90
CA GLN A 518 39.09 3.48 46.24
C GLN A 518 38.11 4.12 45.24
N ILE A 519 37.70 3.35 44.24
CA ILE A 519 36.54 3.69 43.40
C ILE A 519 35.30 3.26 44.17
N VAL A 520 34.67 4.23 44.84
CA VAL A 520 33.32 4.09 45.38
C VAL A 520 32.36 4.00 44.20
N LEU A 521 31.91 2.79 43.87
CA LEU A 521 30.82 2.55 42.94
C LEU A 521 29.54 3.19 43.51
N PRO A 522 28.89 4.13 42.80
CA PRO A 522 27.62 4.68 43.25
C PRO A 522 26.55 3.59 43.19
N ALA A 523 25.85 3.38 44.31
CA ALA A 523 24.78 2.38 44.52
C ALA A 523 23.48 2.70 43.77
N HIS A 524 23.57 3.24 42.56
CA HIS A 524 22.43 3.58 41.73
C HIS A 524 22.45 2.67 40.51
N ASN A 525 21.81 1.51 40.64
CA ASN A 525 21.41 0.67 39.53
C ASN A 525 20.67 1.55 38.51
N VAL A 526 21.29 1.81 37.35
CA VAL A 526 20.62 2.44 36.22
C VAL A 526 19.66 1.41 35.63
N ARG A 527 18.46 1.35 36.22
CA ARG A 527 17.31 0.69 35.62
C ARG A 527 16.90 1.56 34.44
N VAL A 528 17.21 1.12 33.22
CA VAL A 528 16.74 1.76 31.99
C VAL A 528 15.21 1.71 32.00
N ARG A 529 14.57 2.81 32.39
CA ARG A 529 13.13 2.99 32.19
C ARG A 529 12.91 3.32 30.73
N LEU A 530 12.36 2.36 29.98
CA LEU A 530 11.73 2.64 28.69
C LEU A 530 10.60 3.66 28.92
N PRO A 531 10.46 4.70 28.09
CA PRO A 531 9.37 5.66 28.24
C PRO A 531 8.04 4.95 28.01
N ALA A 532 7.18 4.96 29.03
CA ALA A 532 5.79 4.57 28.88
C ALA A 532 5.14 5.50 27.86
N LYS A 533 4.55 4.91 26.82
CA LYS A 533 3.85 5.58 25.74
C LYS A 533 2.66 6.34 26.34
N GLU A 534 2.70 7.68 26.30
CA GLU A 534 1.57 8.49 26.76
C GLU A 534 0.31 8.19 25.92
N PRO A 535 -0.86 8.02 26.55
CA PRO A 535 -2.12 7.89 25.81
C PRO A 535 -2.43 9.25 25.19
N LYS A 536 -2.41 9.32 23.85
CA LYS A 536 -2.87 10.49 23.09
C LYS A 536 -4.28 10.85 23.55
N ALA A 537 -4.41 12.08 24.06
CA ALA A 537 -5.66 12.70 24.41
C ALA A 537 -6.65 12.63 23.23
N GLY A 538 -7.88 12.22 23.53
CA GLY A 538 -8.97 12.10 22.58
C GLY A 538 -9.25 13.44 21.90
N GLY A 539 -9.23 13.41 20.56
CA GLY A 539 -9.85 14.44 19.75
C GLY A 539 -11.35 14.48 20.03
N LYS A 540 -11.85 15.64 20.44
CA LYS A 540 -13.27 15.96 20.50
C LYS A 540 -13.84 15.89 19.09
N VAL A 541 -14.65 14.87 18.81
CA VAL A 541 -15.53 14.87 17.65
C VAL A 541 -16.71 15.78 17.99
N ALA A 542 -16.81 16.89 17.26
CA ALA A 542 -17.96 17.77 17.29
C ALA A 542 -19.16 17.04 16.68
N ALA A 543 -20.24 16.96 17.46
CA ALA A 543 -21.55 16.64 16.96
C ALA A 543 -22.05 17.79 16.08
N ILE A 544 -22.33 17.50 14.81
CA ILE A 544 -23.22 18.30 13.99
C ILE A 544 -24.36 17.38 13.57
N GLY A 545 -25.54 17.65 14.11
CA GLY A 545 -26.79 17.09 13.63
C GLY A 545 -27.33 17.93 12.47
N SER A 546 -27.87 17.24 11.46
CA SER A 546 -28.92 17.70 10.53
C SER A 546 -29.24 16.49 9.65
N SER A 547 -30.34 15.76 9.87
CA SER A 547 -31.72 16.08 9.46
C SER A 547 -32.01 15.74 7.99
N ALA A 548 -32.88 14.72 7.84
CA ALA A 548 -33.96 14.54 6.86
C ALA A 548 -33.65 14.34 5.36
N ALA A 549 -33.99 13.15 4.85
CA ALA A 549 -34.99 12.89 3.79
C ALA A 549 -34.94 11.39 3.42
N ALA A 550 -35.96 10.58 3.76
CA ALA A 550 -37.00 10.11 2.82
C ALA A 550 -36.39 9.44 1.58
N GLY A 551 -36.31 8.12 1.50
CA GLY A 551 -37.41 7.16 1.31
C GLY A 551 -36.97 6.25 0.14
N ILE A 552 -37.18 4.94 0.12
CA ILE A 552 -38.37 4.28 -0.47
C ILE A 552 -37.93 2.83 -0.77
N LEU A 553 -38.76 1.83 -0.38
CA LEU A 553 -38.88 0.44 -0.91
C LEU A 553 -37.65 -0.51 -0.73
N ARG A 554 -37.75 -1.83 -0.50
CA ARG A 554 -38.82 -2.80 -0.21
C ARG A 554 -38.12 -4.14 0.18
N ARG A 555 -38.70 -4.83 1.17
CA ARG A 555 -38.96 -6.29 1.29
C ARG A 555 -37.91 -7.36 0.88
N ARG A 556 -37.74 -8.30 1.84
CA ARG A 556 -37.59 -9.79 1.72
C ARG A 556 -36.33 -10.30 1.00
N ALA A 557 -35.67 -11.40 1.38
CA ALA A 557 -36.15 -12.67 1.96
C ALA A 557 -34.97 -13.44 2.63
N THR A 558 -35.18 -14.24 3.70
CA THR A 558 -35.16 -15.74 3.74
C THR A 558 -33.85 -16.38 3.26
N SER A 559 -33.03 -17.04 4.11
CA SER A 559 -33.14 -18.44 4.58
C SER A 559 -33.29 -19.50 3.48
N TYR A 560 -32.44 -20.55 3.56
CA TYR A 560 -32.44 -21.94 3.01
C TYR A 560 -31.01 -22.25 2.50
N VAL A 561 -30.27 -23.30 2.89
CA VAL A 561 -30.50 -24.76 3.07
C VAL A 561 -30.77 -25.51 1.75
N SER A 562 -29.76 -26.32 1.39
CA SER A 562 -29.73 -27.57 0.61
C SER A 562 -29.80 -27.57 -0.93
N ASP A 563 -28.78 -28.22 -1.51
CA ASP A 563 -28.76 -29.26 -2.55
C ASP A 563 -29.90 -29.34 -3.57
N THR A 564 -29.54 -29.35 -4.86
CA THR A 564 -29.76 -30.49 -5.79
C THR A 564 -29.12 -30.26 -7.15
N ASN A 565 -28.77 -31.40 -7.75
CA ASN A 565 -28.36 -31.71 -9.12
C ASN A 565 -29.24 -31.16 -10.26
N ASP A 566 -28.63 -31.24 -11.45
CA ASP A 566 -29.18 -31.55 -12.79
C ASP A 566 -29.59 -30.43 -13.78
N TYR A 567 -28.90 -30.52 -14.94
CA TYR A 567 -29.35 -30.37 -16.35
C TYR A 567 -29.57 -28.99 -17.01
N LEU A 568 -28.84 -28.85 -18.13
CA LEU A 568 -29.11 -28.17 -19.42
C LEU A 568 -29.98 -26.89 -19.44
N ASP A 569 -29.40 -25.78 -19.87
CA ASP A 569 -29.73 -25.18 -21.20
C ASP A 569 -28.94 -23.88 -21.44
N ALA A 570 -28.35 -23.78 -22.63
CA ALA A 570 -27.80 -22.55 -23.19
C ALA A 570 -28.95 -21.63 -23.65
N PRO A 571 -28.71 -20.30 -23.75
CA PRO A 571 -28.47 -19.79 -25.10
C PRO A 571 -27.48 -18.61 -25.21
N ARG A 572 -26.66 -18.70 -26.27
CA ARG A 572 -26.53 -17.74 -27.39
C ARG A 572 -26.16 -16.26 -27.09
N ALA A 573 -24.89 -15.99 -27.41
CA ALA A 573 -24.36 -14.89 -28.24
C ALA A 573 -24.32 -13.43 -27.72
N GLY A 574 -23.15 -12.83 -27.90
CA GLY A 574 -22.93 -11.39 -27.88
C GLY A 574 -21.45 -10.98 -27.80
N SER A 575 -20.58 -11.52 -28.66
CA SER A 575 -19.26 -10.90 -28.89
C SER A 575 -19.41 -9.83 -29.97
N VAL A 576 -18.74 -8.71 -29.77
CA VAL A 576 -18.49 -7.68 -30.78
C VAL A 576 -16.97 -7.67 -30.96
N GLU A 577 -16.54 -8.18 -32.10
CA GLU A 577 -15.23 -7.91 -32.68
C GLU A 577 -15.22 -6.53 -33.33
N SER A 578 -14.05 -5.89 -33.32
CA SER A 578 -13.68 -4.89 -34.31
C SER A 578 -12.20 -5.07 -34.68
N SER A 579 -11.99 -5.58 -35.89
CA SER A 579 -10.91 -5.24 -36.84
C SER A 579 -10.92 -3.71 -37.13
N GLU A 580 -9.90 -3.02 -37.65
CA GLU A 580 -8.93 -3.22 -38.76
C GLU A 580 -7.64 -2.42 -38.40
N ASP A 581 -6.39 -2.73 -38.75
CA ASP A 581 -5.69 -3.04 -40.01
C ASP A 581 -5.45 -1.86 -40.99
N THR A 582 -4.18 -1.65 -41.37
CA THR A 582 -3.53 -1.02 -42.57
C THR A 582 -2.18 -0.35 -42.18
N THR A 583 -0.98 -0.88 -42.47
CA THR A 583 -0.17 -0.89 -43.73
C THR A 583 -0.02 0.51 -44.35
N SER A 584 1.10 1.25 -44.19
CA SER A 584 2.45 1.17 -44.82
C SER A 584 2.62 2.08 -46.06
N GLU A 585 3.81 2.69 -46.17
CA GLU A 585 4.44 3.33 -47.36
C GLU A 585 3.88 4.72 -47.79
N GLU A 586 4.62 5.70 -48.33
CA GLU A 586 6.04 5.97 -48.65
C GLU A 586 6.19 7.49 -48.98
N GLU A 587 7.45 7.92 -49.02
CA GLU A 587 8.11 9.08 -49.69
C GLU A 587 7.32 10.25 -50.32
N GLU A 588 7.74 11.51 -50.07
CA GLU A 588 8.59 12.30 -50.99
C GLU A 588 8.72 13.80 -50.60
N ASN A 589 9.97 14.28 -50.75
CA ASN A 589 10.49 15.63 -51.04
C ASN A 589 9.55 16.85 -51.15
N SER A 590 9.97 17.98 -50.57
CA SER A 590 10.38 19.16 -51.38
C SER A 590 11.05 20.27 -50.55
N GLU A 591 11.89 21.00 -51.29
CA GLU A 591 12.82 22.06 -50.94
C GLU A 591 12.16 23.36 -50.47
N GLY A 592 12.94 24.27 -49.87
CA GLY A 592 12.48 25.62 -49.57
C GLY A 592 13.45 26.49 -48.76
N GLU A 593 14.49 26.96 -49.45
CA GLU A 593 15.42 28.07 -49.20
C GLU A 593 15.16 29.11 -48.07
N GLY A 594 16.25 29.51 -47.40
CA GLY A 594 16.67 30.93 -47.37
C GLY A 594 16.53 31.75 -46.05
N PRO A 595 17.32 32.84 -45.86
CA PRO A 595 18.26 32.95 -44.72
C PRO A 595 18.27 34.30 -43.96
N ALA A 596 19.00 34.37 -42.82
CA ALA A 596 19.76 35.55 -42.29
C ALA A 596 20.46 35.16 -40.96
N GLU A 597 21.80 35.03 -40.91
CA GLU A 597 22.82 36.05 -40.61
C GLU A 597 22.79 36.67 -39.18
N THR A 598 23.80 36.33 -38.36
CA THR A 598 24.81 37.24 -37.74
C THR A 598 25.64 36.48 -36.68
N MET A 599 26.95 36.22 -36.91
CA MET A 599 28.13 36.94 -36.36
C MET A 599 28.15 37.05 -34.82
N LYS A 600 29.18 36.75 -34.00
CA LYS A 600 30.65 36.53 -33.99
C LYS A 600 30.93 35.93 -32.58
N GLY A 601 32.01 35.28 -32.16
CA GLY A 601 33.32 34.96 -32.70
C GLY A 601 34.22 34.34 -31.59
N THR A 602 35.24 33.59 -32.04
CA THR A 602 36.62 33.50 -31.51
C THR A 602 36.93 32.87 -30.13
N LEU A 603 37.23 31.57 -30.18
CA LEU A 603 38.37 30.75 -29.67
C LEU A 603 39.32 31.18 -28.49
N PRO A 604 39.99 30.18 -27.84
CA PRO A 604 40.54 30.15 -26.46
C PRO A 604 42.10 30.41 -26.46
N PRO A 605 42.99 29.97 -25.51
CA PRO A 605 42.85 29.15 -24.28
C PRO A 605 43.74 29.59 -23.07
N SER A 606 43.66 28.89 -21.93
CA SER A 606 44.86 28.40 -21.19
C SER A 606 44.53 27.69 -19.87
N LYS A 607 45.38 26.72 -19.56
CA LYS A 607 45.45 25.93 -18.32
C LYS A 607 46.04 26.77 -17.18
N ALA A 608 45.53 26.67 -15.97
CA ALA A 608 46.33 26.85 -14.76
C ALA A 608 45.72 26.16 -13.52
N ARG A 609 46.64 25.52 -12.80
CA ARG A 609 46.57 24.77 -11.55
C ARG A 609 46.44 25.71 -10.34
N LYS A 610 46.20 25.10 -9.15
CA LYS A 610 46.13 25.66 -7.77
C LYS A 610 44.72 26.15 -7.41
N GLY A 611 44.16 25.93 -6.22
CA GLY A 611 44.66 25.38 -4.97
C GLY A 611 43.65 25.77 -3.89
N LYS A 612 43.49 24.91 -2.89
CA LYS A 612 42.63 25.02 -1.69
C LYS A 612 42.32 26.46 -1.22
N LYS A 613 41.04 26.77 -1.03
CA LYS A 613 40.54 27.60 0.08
C LYS A 613 39.08 27.23 0.37
N THR A 614 38.88 26.59 1.51
CA THR A 614 37.60 26.39 2.18
C THR A 614 37.06 27.75 2.61
N VAL A 615 36.03 28.22 1.91
CA VAL A 615 35.18 29.33 2.37
C VAL A 615 33.91 28.70 2.93
N VAL A 616 33.75 28.83 4.24
CA VAL A 616 32.51 28.53 4.95
C VAL A 616 31.56 29.70 4.70
N THR A 617 30.68 29.54 3.72
CA THR A 617 29.55 30.43 3.51
C THR A 617 28.36 29.88 4.29
N SER A 618 28.01 30.57 5.37
CA SER A 618 26.75 30.42 6.09
C SER A 618 25.59 30.77 5.16
N VAL A 619 24.76 29.78 4.81
CA VAL A 619 23.52 29.97 4.06
C VAL A 619 22.37 30.15 5.06
N PRO A 620 21.58 31.24 4.99
CA PRO A 620 20.38 31.39 5.80
C PRO A 620 19.27 30.48 5.26
N ALA A 621 18.65 29.72 6.17
CA ALA A 621 17.58 28.78 5.87
C ALA A 621 16.22 29.49 5.79
N GLU A 622 15.93 30.06 4.63
CA GLU A 622 14.56 30.26 4.14
C GLU A 622 14.50 29.72 2.72
N PHE A 623 14.37 28.39 2.61
CA PHE A 623 14.20 27.69 1.34
C PHE A 623 12.71 27.74 0.98
N VAL A 624 12.31 28.82 0.30
CA VAL A 624 11.02 28.87 -0.40
C VAL A 624 11.14 27.87 -1.55
N GLU A 625 10.37 26.78 -1.48
CA GLU A 625 10.27 25.79 -2.56
C GLU A 625 9.65 26.48 -3.78
N GLU A 626 10.49 26.95 -4.69
CA GLU A 626 10.05 27.34 -6.03
C GLU A 626 9.43 26.11 -6.71
N PRO A 627 8.20 26.20 -7.23
CA PRO A 627 7.56 25.07 -7.90
C PRO A 627 8.41 24.65 -9.10
N LEU A 628 8.66 23.34 -9.22
CA LEU A 628 9.45 22.77 -10.32
C LEU A 628 8.94 23.32 -11.66
N THR A 629 9.86 23.93 -12.41
CA THR A 629 9.50 24.46 -13.72
C THR A 629 9.19 23.30 -14.67
N ARG A 630 8.38 23.57 -15.69
CA ARG A 630 8.05 22.60 -16.75
C ARG A 630 9.31 22.04 -17.42
N GLU A 631 10.40 22.80 -17.44
CA GLU A 631 11.70 22.35 -17.96
C GLU A 631 12.39 21.34 -17.04
N ASP A 632 12.28 21.51 -15.72
CA ASP A 632 12.84 20.56 -14.76
C ASP A 632 12.12 19.22 -14.81
N VAL A 633 10.79 19.24 -14.99
CA VAL A 633 10.00 18.03 -15.20
C VAL A 633 10.39 17.32 -16.50
N LYS A 634 10.63 18.06 -17.59
CA LYS A 634 11.12 17.48 -18.85
C LYS A 634 12.53 16.90 -18.71
N ARG A 635 13.43 17.57 -17.99
CA ARG A 635 14.79 17.06 -17.72
C ARG A 635 14.76 15.80 -16.86
N MET A 636 13.87 15.74 -15.87
CA MET A 636 13.68 14.55 -15.05
C MET A 636 13.06 13.39 -15.84
N SER A 637 12.06 13.65 -16.72
CA SER A 637 11.50 12.59 -17.57
C SER A 637 12.55 12.03 -18.53
N ALA A 638 13.33 12.89 -19.19
CA ALA A 638 14.43 12.48 -20.06
C ALA A 638 15.51 11.69 -19.30
N ALA A 639 15.81 12.05 -18.04
CA ALA A 639 16.75 11.33 -17.20
C ALA A 639 16.23 9.94 -16.80
N VAL A 640 14.92 9.81 -16.53
CA VAL A 640 14.27 8.52 -16.23
C VAL A 640 14.26 7.64 -17.47
N GLU A 641 13.88 8.15 -18.63
CA GLU A 641 13.90 7.42 -19.90
C GLU A 641 15.32 6.95 -20.27
N SER A 642 16.34 7.79 -20.06
CA SER A 642 17.74 7.42 -20.29
C SER A 642 18.20 6.30 -19.35
N ARG A 643 17.75 6.30 -18.08
CA ARG A 643 18.04 5.23 -17.12
C ARG A 643 17.32 3.93 -17.48
N GLU A 644 16.07 4.00 -17.92
CA GLU A 644 15.30 2.82 -18.30
C GLU A 644 15.88 2.16 -19.57
N LYS A 645 16.26 2.97 -20.58
CA LYS A 645 16.98 2.48 -21.77
C LYS A 645 18.28 1.75 -21.40
N LYS A 646 19.06 2.29 -20.45
CA LYS A 646 20.28 1.64 -19.95
C LYS A 646 19.99 0.34 -19.18
N ARG A 647 18.89 0.29 -18.43
CA ARG A 647 18.47 -0.93 -17.72
C ARG A 647 18.09 -2.04 -18.71
N ILE A 648 17.23 -1.72 -19.68
CA ILE A 648 16.82 -2.66 -20.73
C ILE A 648 18.03 -3.16 -21.53
N GLN A 649 19.00 -2.29 -21.84
CA GLN A 649 20.22 -2.71 -22.54
C GLN A 649 21.05 -3.70 -21.73
N ARG A 650 21.23 -3.46 -20.42
CA ARG A 650 21.93 -4.41 -19.52
C ARG A 650 21.19 -5.74 -19.38
N GLU A 651 19.87 -5.72 -19.40
CA GLU A 651 19.03 -6.92 -19.34
C GLU A 651 19.13 -7.73 -20.64
N LYS A 652 19.10 -7.07 -21.80
CA LYS A 652 19.38 -7.70 -23.10
C LYS A 652 20.80 -8.31 -23.15
N GLU A 653 21.81 -7.63 -22.62
CA GLU A 653 23.17 -8.18 -22.53
C GLU A 653 23.25 -9.40 -21.60
N ARG A 654 22.52 -9.39 -20.47
CA ARG A 654 22.43 -10.56 -19.58
C ARG A 654 21.78 -11.75 -20.27
N LEU A 655 20.67 -11.54 -20.98
CA LEU A 655 20.00 -12.60 -21.73
C LEU A 655 20.87 -13.15 -22.86
N ARG A 656 21.62 -12.29 -23.57
CA ARG A 656 22.60 -12.74 -24.59
C ARG A 656 23.72 -13.60 -23.99
N ARG A 657 24.22 -13.25 -22.80
CA ARG A 657 25.24 -14.06 -22.10
C ARG A 657 24.67 -15.39 -21.59
N ALA A 658 23.43 -15.39 -21.11
CA ALA A 658 22.75 -16.59 -20.64
C ALA A 658 22.42 -17.58 -21.78
N GLY A 659 22.18 -17.10 -23.01
CA GLY A 659 21.95 -17.96 -24.17
C GLY A 659 23.21 -18.49 -24.87
N GLN A 660 24.40 -18.07 -24.44
CA GLN A 660 25.70 -18.57 -24.96
C GLN A 660 26.36 -19.59 -24.02
N GLN A 661 25.80 -19.81 -22.84
CA GLN A 661 26.16 -20.87 -21.90
C GLN A 661 25.17 -22.03 -22.06
#